data_AF-A0A917IN76-F1
#
_entry.id   AF-A0A917IN76-F1
#
_cell.length_a   1.000
_cell.length_b   1.000
_cell.length_c   1.000
_cell.angle_alpha   90.00
_cell.angle_beta   90.00
_cell.angle_gamma   90.00
#
_symmetry.space_group_name_H-M   'P 1'
#
loop_
_entity.id
_entity.type
_entity.pdbx_description
1 polymer ?
#
loop_
_entity_poly.entity_id
_entity_poly.type
_entity_poly.pdbx_seq_one_letter_code
_entity_poly.pdbx_strand_id
1 'polypeptide(L)'
;MPVLYFRKLLLCIVFLWAMPAYGQDLSLAGVWRFATDSTDKGVAEQWFRRVLPDSIQLPGSMASNGKGDEVTLQTQWTGTIYDSSFFFRSAYAAFRQPGHVKIPFWLTPVKHYVGVAWYQKKITLPAGWTQRYVQLILERSHIQTTAWIDGVEMGRNNSLVAMHAFTLPAATAPGEHIITIRVDNRIKEVNVGPDSHSVSDHTQGNWNGIVGKIMLQALPALHITDVQVYPDVAGRKALVKVAIVNPGALAVQGKLTLQAQSFNTVQKHHPAAVTVGYKALANDTTVTEILLPMGKGMLLWDEFSPALYRLQVTLQGAGVRQQQQTQFGMREVRTEGRDILVNGRKVYLRGNLNNCEFPLTGYPPMDTDSWRRLFAQAKAFGLNHIRFHSWCPPEAAFAAADEAGFYLQPEGPTWPNHGTSLGDGRFIDQYLYDETGRIMKQYGNHASFCLFAAANEPAGRKQAGFLESYMQHWRKQDARHIYTGASVAMSWPLYPGSDYMIKSGPRGLNWDSAHPETVSDYRAKIEAFHMPYVTHEMGQWCVFPDFTEIPKYTGVMRARNFELFQGHLQAKGMGNKAKDFFTASGKLQALCYKLEIEKSLRTPDGAGFQLLGLQDFPGQGSALIGVLNAFWQEKGYISAKQWRRFCNTTVPLSRIAKFTYTNDETFESAIEIYHYGARALTNAVVEWTIRNDKGAIIKKGAFAPATIHSGKNTQLGMVRVALADVREAARLTLETTVKGTHFANDWHFWVYPKTLPASGANVHYTDTLDAAAEAVLQKGGTVFLNAAGRVVKGKEVVQYFTPVFWNTSWFKMRPPHTLGILLDSAHAAFRHFPTASYSDLQWWEIVHRAQVMHLEDFPAGFEPLVQPIDTWFMNRKLGLIIEARVGNGKVLVSSADLFTDTTRRVAARQLLYSLQQYMASPAFAPEGRVELAVLKDLFTTPSKEKWDSFTKDTPDELKPQNIHK
;
A
#
# COMPACT_ATOMS: atom_id res chain seq x y z
N MET A 1 7.63 76.58 57.31
CA MET A 1 8.62 75.72 56.61
C MET A 1 7.89 74.51 56.05
N PRO A 2 8.17 74.08 54.80
CA PRO A 2 7.54 74.70 53.61
C PRO A 2 7.10 73.67 52.52
N VAL A 3 6.69 74.22 51.36
CA VAL A 3 6.77 73.68 49.96
C VAL A 3 5.54 72.94 49.41
N LEU A 4 4.64 73.62 48.65
CA LEU A 4 4.58 73.83 47.18
C LEU A 4 4.14 72.59 46.36
N TYR A 5 2.93 72.57 45.76
CA TYR A 5 2.49 73.14 44.47
C TYR A 5 2.78 72.29 43.20
N PHE A 6 1.68 71.85 42.57
CA PHE A 6 1.36 71.91 41.14
C PHE A 6 1.77 70.80 40.12
N ARG A 7 0.77 70.51 39.25
CA ARG A 7 0.80 69.98 37.86
C ARG A 7 0.67 68.47 37.63
N LYS A 8 -0.55 67.99 37.33
CA LYS A 8 -1.04 67.71 35.96
C LYS A 8 -2.39 66.95 35.97
N LEU A 9 -3.45 67.71 35.70
CA LEU A 9 -4.67 67.22 35.05
C LEU A 9 -4.34 66.91 33.57
N LEU A 10 -5.06 65.96 32.96
CA LEU A 10 -4.93 65.43 31.58
C LEU A 10 -3.75 64.48 31.31
N LEU A 11 -3.99 63.18 31.47
CA LEU A 11 -3.94 62.18 30.39
C LEU A 11 -4.44 60.83 30.95
N CYS A 12 -5.75 60.69 31.16
CA CYS A 12 -6.36 59.36 31.16
C CYS A 12 -6.39 58.86 29.71
N ILE A 13 -5.23 58.46 29.19
CA ILE A 13 -5.21 57.56 28.04
C ILE A 13 -5.80 56.25 28.55
N VAL A 14 -7.02 56.01 28.12
CA VAL A 14 -7.62 54.69 28.04
C VAL A 14 -6.64 53.79 27.28
N PHE A 15 -5.72 53.14 28.00
CA PHE A 15 -5.12 51.91 27.52
C PHE A 15 -6.23 50.86 27.56
N LEU A 16 -7.12 50.91 26.56
CA LEU A 16 -7.90 49.76 26.15
C LEU A 16 -6.86 48.70 25.79
N TRP A 17 -6.61 47.80 26.73
CA TRP A 17 -5.92 46.56 26.44
C TRP A 17 -6.73 45.89 25.35
N ALA A 18 -6.28 46.03 24.09
CA ALA A 18 -6.81 45.25 22.98
C ALA A 18 -6.53 43.78 23.32
N MET A 19 -7.54 43.13 23.90
CA MET A 19 -7.49 41.70 24.15
C MET A 19 -7.15 41.01 22.83
N PRO A 20 -6.24 40.02 22.82
CA PRO A 20 -5.92 39.29 21.59
C PRO A 20 -7.22 38.72 21.02
N ALA A 21 -7.55 39.11 19.79
CA ALA A 21 -8.68 38.55 19.06
C ALA A 21 -8.15 37.31 18.33
N TYR A 22 -8.30 36.15 18.96
CA TYR A 22 -8.15 34.88 18.25
C TYR A 22 -9.28 34.71 17.24
N GLY A 23 -9.03 33.94 16.18
CA GLY A 23 -10.13 33.43 15.37
C GLY A 23 -11.12 32.67 16.26
N GLN A 24 -12.41 32.93 16.08
CA GLN A 24 -13.44 32.22 16.82
C GLN A 24 -14.01 31.15 15.91
N ASP A 25 -13.92 29.89 16.37
CA ASP A 25 -14.41 28.74 15.63
C ASP A 25 -15.73 28.26 16.24
N LEU A 26 -16.73 28.04 15.40
CA LEU A 26 -18.02 27.45 15.76
C LEU A 26 -18.18 26.12 15.03
N SER A 27 -18.11 25.02 15.77
CA SER A 27 -18.37 23.68 15.22
C SER A 27 -19.84 23.57 14.78
N LEU A 28 -20.04 23.01 13.59
CA LEU A 28 -21.36 22.67 13.04
C LEU A 28 -21.61 21.15 13.01
N ALA A 29 -20.74 20.37 13.67
CA ALA A 29 -20.95 18.93 13.86
C ALA A 29 -22.30 18.66 14.56
N GLY A 30 -22.88 17.49 14.30
CA GLY A 30 -24.17 17.09 14.86
C GLY A 30 -25.14 16.63 13.78
N VAL A 31 -26.43 16.67 14.12
CA VAL A 31 -27.52 16.32 13.20
C VAL A 31 -27.77 17.47 12.23
N TRP A 32 -27.84 17.15 10.94
CA TRP A 32 -28.23 18.00 9.83
C TRP A 32 -29.54 17.48 9.24
N ARG A 33 -30.39 18.36 8.72
CA ARG A 33 -31.49 17.95 7.85
C ARG A 33 -30.93 17.48 6.51
N PHE A 34 -31.61 16.57 5.84
CA PHE A 34 -31.07 15.82 4.72
C PHE A 34 -32.13 15.52 3.65
N ALA A 35 -31.70 15.46 2.39
CA ALA A 35 -32.48 14.91 1.28
C ALA A 35 -31.55 14.39 0.16
N THR A 36 -31.88 13.23 -0.40
CA THR A 36 -31.29 12.77 -1.67
C THR A 36 -31.97 13.43 -2.86
N ASP A 37 -31.19 13.81 -3.85
CA ASP A 37 -31.65 14.43 -5.10
C ASP A 37 -31.10 13.64 -6.30
N SER A 38 -31.55 12.39 -6.41
CA SER A 38 -31.06 11.45 -7.45
C SER A 38 -31.37 11.92 -8.88
N THR A 39 -32.36 12.80 -9.05
CA THR A 39 -32.73 13.39 -10.35
C THR A 39 -32.15 14.78 -10.60
N ASP A 40 -31.34 15.33 -9.68
CA ASP A 40 -30.69 16.64 -9.77
C ASP A 40 -31.64 17.80 -10.09
N LYS A 41 -32.80 17.84 -9.41
CA LYS A 41 -33.81 18.91 -9.57
C LYS A 41 -33.71 19.98 -8.49
N GLY A 42 -32.88 19.77 -7.47
CA GLY A 42 -32.90 20.55 -6.24
C GLY A 42 -32.59 22.04 -6.42
N VAL A 43 -31.72 22.39 -7.37
CA VAL A 43 -31.42 23.79 -7.68
C VAL A 43 -32.62 24.45 -8.36
N ALA A 44 -33.18 23.81 -9.38
CA ALA A 44 -34.31 24.33 -10.16
C ALA A 44 -35.55 24.54 -9.28
N GLU A 45 -35.80 23.62 -8.35
CA GLU A 45 -36.92 23.70 -7.42
C GLU A 45 -36.55 24.36 -6.06
N GLN A 46 -35.41 25.04 -5.99
CA GLN A 46 -34.96 25.84 -4.84
C GLN A 46 -34.99 25.11 -3.49
N TRP A 47 -34.43 23.90 -3.40
CA TRP A 47 -34.39 23.10 -2.16
C TRP A 47 -33.70 23.82 -1.00
N PHE A 48 -32.77 24.73 -1.31
CA PHE A 48 -32.12 25.62 -0.34
C PHE A 48 -33.04 26.64 0.34
N ARG A 49 -34.30 26.80 -0.10
CA ARG A 49 -35.31 27.68 0.53
C ARG A 49 -36.39 26.91 1.31
N ARG A 50 -36.39 25.59 1.29
CA ARG A 50 -37.38 24.74 1.97
C ARG A 50 -36.73 23.88 3.04
N VAL A 51 -37.55 23.34 3.94
CA VAL A 51 -37.10 22.42 4.99
C VAL A 51 -36.91 21.03 4.39
N LEU A 52 -35.70 20.48 4.49
CA LEU A 52 -35.44 19.10 4.06
C LEU A 52 -36.11 18.08 5.02
N PRO A 53 -36.67 16.97 4.49
CA PRO A 53 -37.59 16.11 5.23
C PRO A 53 -36.92 15.08 6.16
N ASP A 54 -35.65 14.76 5.95
CA ASP A 54 -34.93 13.72 6.67
C ASP A 54 -33.77 14.33 7.49
N SER A 55 -32.95 13.49 8.13
CA SER A 55 -31.77 13.91 8.88
C SER A 55 -30.59 12.98 8.69
N ILE A 56 -29.40 13.50 8.99
CA ILE A 56 -28.13 12.78 8.92
C ILE A 56 -27.14 13.33 9.95
N GLN A 57 -26.31 12.47 10.53
CA GLN A 57 -25.23 12.86 11.44
C GLN A 57 -23.97 13.18 10.63
N LEU A 58 -23.44 14.39 10.83
CA LEU A 58 -22.16 14.82 10.26
C LEU A 58 -21.20 15.27 11.38
N PRO A 59 -19.88 15.08 11.23
CA PRO A 59 -19.18 14.55 10.06
C PRO A 59 -19.43 13.06 9.81
N GLY A 60 -19.51 12.66 8.54
CA GLY A 60 -19.81 11.29 8.12
C GLY A 60 -20.21 11.20 6.65
N SER A 61 -20.45 9.98 6.18
CA SER A 61 -20.96 9.70 4.84
C SER A 61 -22.43 9.27 4.89
N MET A 62 -23.08 9.25 3.72
CA MET A 62 -24.41 8.64 3.59
C MET A 62 -24.40 7.18 4.07
N ALA A 63 -23.39 6.40 3.67
CA ALA A 63 -23.27 4.99 4.03
C ALA A 63 -23.11 4.79 5.55
N SER A 64 -22.32 5.64 6.24
CA SER A 64 -22.19 5.57 7.70
C SER A 64 -23.49 5.90 8.45
N ASN A 65 -24.45 6.51 7.76
CA ASN A 65 -25.78 6.84 8.28
C ASN A 65 -26.88 5.92 7.72
N GLY A 66 -26.53 4.84 7.01
CA GLY A 66 -27.48 3.90 6.42
C GLY A 66 -28.32 4.50 5.27
N LYS A 67 -27.87 5.59 4.66
CA LYS A 67 -28.54 6.26 3.53
C LYS A 67 -27.93 5.81 2.19
N GLY A 68 -28.76 5.69 1.17
CA GLY A 68 -28.39 5.21 -0.17
C GLY A 68 -29.14 3.93 -0.55
N ASP A 69 -28.77 3.37 -1.69
CA ASP A 69 -29.42 2.21 -2.28
C ASP A 69 -28.78 0.89 -1.80
N GLU A 70 -29.58 -0.18 -1.78
CA GLU A 70 -29.06 -1.54 -1.57
C GLU A 70 -28.15 -1.96 -2.73
N VAL A 71 -27.09 -2.71 -2.42
CA VAL A 71 -26.23 -3.28 -3.46
C VAL A 71 -26.95 -4.43 -4.15
N THR A 72 -27.08 -4.35 -5.46
CA THR A 72 -27.73 -5.34 -6.33
C THR A 72 -26.87 -5.62 -7.56
N LEU A 73 -27.33 -6.50 -8.46
CA LEU A 73 -26.64 -6.72 -9.74
C LEU A 73 -26.73 -5.50 -10.68
N GLN A 74 -27.68 -4.60 -10.43
CA GLN A 74 -27.91 -3.39 -11.23
C GLN A 74 -27.13 -2.18 -10.71
N THR A 75 -26.43 -2.30 -9.57
CA THR A 75 -25.59 -1.23 -9.02
C THR A 75 -24.59 -0.75 -10.06
N GLN A 76 -24.57 0.57 -10.27
CA GLN A 76 -23.64 1.26 -11.16
C GLN A 76 -22.44 1.69 -10.34
N TRP A 77 -21.31 1.02 -10.55
CA TRP A 77 -20.09 1.31 -9.83
C TRP A 77 -19.39 2.52 -10.45
N THR A 78 -18.65 3.28 -9.64
CA THR A 78 -17.72 4.29 -10.14
C THR A 78 -16.47 3.63 -10.67
N GLY A 79 -15.94 2.62 -9.97
CA GLY A 79 -14.76 1.86 -10.39
C GLY A 79 -15.06 0.91 -11.55
N THR A 80 -14.08 0.74 -12.43
CA THR A 80 -14.21 -0.14 -13.61
C THR A 80 -14.07 -1.61 -13.17
N ILE A 81 -14.99 -2.46 -13.61
CA ILE A 81 -14.85 -3.92 -13.51
C ILE A 81 -13.97 -4.36 -14.70
N TYR A 82 -13.12 -5.38 -14.56
CA TYR A 82 -12.27 -5.85 -15.69
C TYR A 82 -12.54 -7.30 -16.07
N ASP A 83 -13.20 -8.03 -15.18
CA ASP A 83 -13.59 -9.40 -15.38
C ASP A 83 -15.07 -9.58 -15.06
N SER A 84 -15.88 -9.77 -16.10
CA SER A 84 -17.32 -9.96 -15.98
C SER A 84 -17.70 -11.42 -15.70
N SER A 85 -16.74 -12.34 -15.53
CA SER A 85 -17.00 -13.77 -15.32
C SER A 85 -17.95 -14.03 -14.15
N PHE A 86 -17.94 -13.15 -13.14
CA PHE A 86 -18.88 -13.17 -12.02
C PHE A 86 -20.35 -13.25 -12.47
N PHE A 87 -20.74 -12.55 -13.53
CA PHE A 87 -22.14 -12.48 -13.98
C PHE A 87 -22.60 -13.72 -14.73
N PHE A 88 -21.68 -14.52 -15.28
CA PHE A 88 -22.01 -15.61 -16.21
C PHE A 88 -21.69 -17.00 -15.65
N ARG A 89 -20.64 -17.14 -14.83
CA ARG A 89 -20.22 -18.46 -14.32
C ARG A 89 -21.32 -19.08 -13.44
N SER A 90 -21.67 -20.33 -13.73
CA SER A 90 -22.67 -21.09 -12.97
C SER A 90 -22.25 -21.32 -11.52
N ALA A 91 -20.94 -21.49 -11.27
CA ALA A 91 -20.35 -21.63 -9.94
C ALA A 91 -20.67 -20.45 -8.99
N TYR A 92 -21.04 -19.28 -9.54
CA TYR A 92 -21.41 -18.11 -8.76
C TYR A 92 -22.91 -17.80 -8.74
N ALA A 93 -23.75 -18.65 -9.33
CA ALA A 93 -25.19 -18.40 -9.43
C ALA A 93 -25.88 -18.22 -8.05
N ALA A 94 -25.43 -18.95 -7.02
CA ALA A 94 -25.95 -18.82 -5.66
C ALA A 94 -25.66 -17.44 -5.03
N PHE A 95 -24.61 -16.75 -5.48
CA PHE A 95 -24.19 -15.43 -4.96
C PHE A 95 -24.76 -14.26 -5.76
N ARG A 96 -25.67 -14.52 -6.70
CA ARG A 96 -26.37 -13.52 -7.52
C ARG A 96 -27.85 -13.39 -7.16
N GLN A 97 -28.33 -14.14 -6.16
CA GLN A 97 -29.73 -14.11 -5.76
C GLN A 97 -30.06 -12.78 -5.05
N PRO A 98 -31.27 -12.20 -5.25
CA PRO A 98 -31.72 -11.02 -4.52
C PRO A 98 -31.54 -11.17 -3.01
N GLY A 99 -30.99 -10.14 -2.35
CA GLY A 99 -30.68 -10.16 -0.91
C GLY A 99 -29.44 -10.97 -0.50
N HIS A 100 -28.84 -11.72 -1.42
CA HIS A 100 -27.67 -12.58 -1.19
C HIS A 100 -26.51 -12.27 -2.15
N VAL A 101 -26.49 -11.06 -2.73
CA VAL A 101 -25.46 -10.65 -3.70
C VAL A 101 -24.09 -10.56 -3.01
N LYS A 102 -23.12 -11.31 -3.53
CA LYS A 102 -21.71 -11.24 -3.09
C LYS A 102 -20.83 -11.06 -4.32
N ILE A 103 -20.19 -9.90 -4.43
CA ILE A 103 -19.32 -9.59 -5.57
C ILE A 103 -17.85 -9.92 -5.25
N PRO A 104 -17.04 -10.34 -6.23
CA PRO A 104 -15.64 -10.68 -6.00
C PRO A 104 -14.67 -9.50 -6.26
N PHE A 105 -15.18 -8.38 -6.78
CA PHE A 105 -14.35 -7.30 -7.33
C PHE A 105 -13.61 -6.49 -6.26
N TRP A 106 -14.28 -6.21 -5.15
CA TRP A 106 -13.78 -5.41 -4.02
C TRP A 106 -14.68 -5.57 -2.79
N LEU A 107 -14.34 -4.87 -1.70
CA LEU A 107 -15.18 -4.79 -0.51
C LEU A 107 -16.52 -4.14 -0.83
N THR A 108 -17.62 -4.72 -0.38
CA THR A 108 -18.97 -4.25 -0.72
C THR A 108 -19.46 -3.22 0.30
N PRO A 109 -19.87 -2.01 -0.10
CA PRO A 109 -20.45 -1.06 0.84
C PRO A 109 -21.83 -1.53 1.32
N VAL A 110 -22.21 -1.16 2.54
CA VAL A 110 -23.56 -1.46 3.08
C VAL A 110 -24.67 -0.72 2.35
N LYS A 111 -24.35 0.43 1.77
CA LYS A 111 -25.24 1.26 0.94
C LYS A 111 -24.40 1.90 -0.16
N HIS A 112 -24.95 2.03 -1.36
CA HIS A 112 -24.28 2.68 -2.49
C HIS A 112 -25.10 3.88 -2.96
N TYR A 113 -24.46 5.03 -3.24
CA TYR A 113 -25.14 6.20 -3.81
C TYR A 113 -24.17 7.10 -4.57
N VAL A 114 -24.45 7.31 -5.85
CA VAL A 114 -23.76 8.28 -6.71
C VAL A 114 -24.80 9.23 -7.27
N GLY A 115 -24.72 10.50 -6.90
CA GLY A 115 -25.74 11.49 -7.18
C GLY A 115 -25.62 12.74 -6.30
N VAL A 116 -26.69 13.54 -6.29
CA VAL A 116 -26.73 14.79 -5.52
C VAL A 116 -27.38 14.53 -4.17
N ALA A 117 -26.86 15.14 -3.12
CA ALA A 117 -27.51 15.18 -1.82
C ALA A 117 -27.42 16.57 -1.20
N TRP A 118 -28.43 16.91 -0.39
CA TRP A 118 -28.59 18.21 0.25
C TRP A 118 -28.55 18.06 1.77
N TYR A 119 -27.87 18.99 2.42
CA TYR A 119 -27.64 19.03 3.85
C TYR A 119 -28.02 20.42 4.39
N GLN A 120 -28.78 20.49 5.47
CA GLN A 120 -29.22 21.74 6.07
C GLN A 120 -28.99 21.80 7.58
N LYS A 121 -28.45 22.93 8.07
CA LYS A 121 -28.24 23.18 9.50
C LYS A 121 -28.77 24.55 9.86
N LYS A 122 -29.59 24.57 10.91
CA LYS A 122 -29.89 25.80 11.64
C LYS A 122 -28.71 26.15 12.52
N ILE A 123 -28.22 27.37 12.40
CA ILE A 123 -27.09 27.89 13.16
C ILE A 123 -27.48 29.20 13.85
N THR A 124 -26.70 29.60 14.85
CA THR A 124 -26.83 30.91 15.50
C THR A 124 -25.49 31.62 15.42
N LEU A 125 -25.43 32.71 14.65
CA LEU A 125 -24.25 33.57 14.55
C LEU A 125 -24.16 34.46 15.80
N PRO A 126 -23.02 34.43 16.53
CA PRO A 126 -22.85 35.24 17.73
C PRO A 126 -22.93 36.75 17.47
N ALA A 127 -23.49 37.53 18.41
CA ALA A 127 -23.59 38.99 18.32
C ALA A 127 -22.24 39.70 18.06
N GLY A 128 -21.15 39.15 18.64
CA GLY A 128 -19.79 39.68 18.49
C GLY A 128 -19.13 39.43 17.12
N TRP A 129 -19.81 38.76 16.18
CA TRP A 129 -19.29 38.47 14.84
C TRP A 129 -19.62 39.55 13.80
N THR A 130 -20.27 40.63 14.22
CA THR A 130 -20.51 41.81 13.37
C THR A 130 -19.20 42.36 12.81
N GLN A 131 -19.17 42.66 11.49
CA GLN A 131 -17.98 43.15 10.76
C GLN A 131 -16.74 42.23 10.82
N ARG A 132 -16.93 40.93 11.05
CA ARG A 132 -15.87 39.92 10.91
C ARG A 132 -15.85 39.34 9.50
N TYR A 133 -14.69 38.84 9.09
CA TYR A 133 -14.60 37.93 7.97
C TYR A 133 -15.00 36.53 8.46
N VAL A 134 -16.12 36.00 7.98
CA VAL A 134 -16.63 34.69 8.40
C VAL A 134 -16.61 33.74 7.21
N GLN A 135 -16.03 32.56 7.41
CA GLN A 135 -16.01 31.50 6.42
C GLN A 135 -16.57 30.19 6.95
N LEU A 136 -17.32 29.47 6.12
CA LEU A 136 -17.69 28.07 6.30
C LEU A 136 -16.57 27.18 5.77
N ILE A 137 -16.10 26.26 6.60
CA ILE A 137 -15.06 25.28 6.27
C ILE A 137 -15.65 23.88 6.33
N LEU A 138 -15.46 23.12 5.24
CA LEU A 138 -15.75 21.70 5.11
C LEU A 138 -14.41 20.98 4.87
N GLU A 139 -13.93 20.23 5.84
CA GLU A 139 -12.56 19.67 5.79
C GLU A 139 -12.34 18.70 4.62
N ARG A 140 -13.32 17.83 4.33
CA ARG A 140 -13.25 16.91 3.18
C ARG A 140 -14.64 16.57 2.67
N SER A 141 -14.83 16.66 1.36
CA SER A 141 -16.08 16.37 0.65
C SER A 141 -15.78 15.80 -0.74
N HIS A 142 -16.70 15.02 -1.32
CA HIS A 142 -16.60 14.48 -2.68
C HIS A 142 -17.77 14.97 -3.54
N ILE A 143 -17.64 15.26 -4.83
CA ILE A 143 -16.48 15.86 -5.50
C ILE A 143 -16.70 17.38 -5.49
N GLN A 144 -17.91 17.83 -5.82
CA GLN A 144 -18.28 19.23 -5.83
C GLN A 144 -19.27 19.56 -4.72
N THR A 145 -19.05 20.70 -4.07
CA THR A 145 -19.99 21.31 -3.12
C THR A 145 -20.45 22.68 -3.59
N THR A 146 -21.67 23.05 -3.24
CA THR A 146 -22.22 24.41 -3.38
C THR A 146 -22.94 24.74 -2.08
N ALA A 147 -22.77 25.96 -1.58
CA ALA A 147 -23.28 26.33 -0.26
C ALA A 147 -24.15 27.59 -0.34
N TRP A 148 -25.17 27.65 0.52
CA TRP A 148 -26.08 28.79 0.66
C TRP A 148 -26.25 29.15 2.14
N ILE A 149 -26.48 30.44 2.41
CA ILE A 149 -26.98 30.93 3.69
C ILE A 149 -28.29 31.68 3.45
N ASP A 150 -29.37 31.26 4.12
CA ASP A 150 -30.73 31.80 3.94
C ASP A 150 -31.18 31.90 2.47
N GLY A 151 -30.71 30.95 1.66
CA GLY A 151 -30.99 30.86 0.23
C GLY A 151 -30.19 31.79 -0.67
N VAL A 152 -29.19 32.50 -0.15
CA VAL A 152 -28.17 33.23 -0.91
C VAL A 152 -26.97 32.32 -1.16
N GLU A 153 -26.57 32.15 -2.43
CA GLU A 153 -25.44 31.29 -2.81
C GLU A 153 -24.10 31.93 -2.41
N MET A 154 -23.24 31.14 -1.75
CA MET A 154 -21.88 31.52 -1.34
C MET A 154 -20.79 31.03 -2.31
N GLY A 155 -21.18 30.26 -3.34
CA GLY A 155 -20.30 29.76 -4.39
C GLY A 155 -20.14 28.24 -4.39
N ARG A 156 -19.15 27.78 -5.16
CA ARG A 156 -18.92 26.37 -5.50
C ARG A 156 -17.45 26.00 -5.26
N ASN A 157 -17.19 24.78 -4.82
CA ASN A 157 -15.82 24.26 -4.64
C ASN A 157 -15.78 22.77 -5.02
N ASN A 158 -14.70 22.32 -5.63
CA ASN A 158 -14.58 21.01 -6.25
C ASN A 158 -13.24 20.29 -5.97
N SER A 159 -12.53 20.68 -4.91
CA SER A 159 -11.25 20.09 -4.54
C SER A 159 -11.42 18.68 -3.98
N LEU A 160 -10.49 17.78 -4.31
CA LEU A 160 -10.39 16.44 -3.73
C LEU A 160 -9.21 16.31 -2.75
N VAL A 161 -8.34 17.32 -2.73
CA VAL A 161 -7.09 17.31 -1.96
C VAL A 161 -7.07 18.27 -0.79
N ALA A 162 -7.96 19.27 -0.76
CA ALA A 162 -7.99 20.29 0.28
C ALA A 162 -9.41 20.62 0.73
N MET A 163 -9.52 21.36 1.85
CA MET A 163 -10.81 21.78 2.41
C MET A 163 -11.60 22.69 1.46
N HIS A 164 -12.92 22.59 1.53
CA HIS A 164 -13.81 23.55 0.87
C HIS A 164 -14.12 24.71 1.81
N ALA A 165 -13.84 25.92 1.37
CA ALA A 165 -14.12 27.15 2.12
C ALA A 165 -15.08 28.07 1.36
N PHE A 166 -16.04 28.66 2.06
CA PHE A 166 -17.02 29.61 1.52
C PHE A 166 -17.12 30.84 2.42
N THR A 167 -16.97 32.03 1.86
CA THR A 167 -17.13 33.28 2.61
C THR A 167 -18.61 33.62 2.75
N LEU A 168 -19.04 33.94 3.97
CA LEU A 168 -20.39 34.44 4.21
C LEU A 168 -20.54 35.85 3.63
N PRO A 169 -21.72 36.23 3.10
CA PRO A 169 -21.98 37.60 2.67
C PRO A 169 -21.71 38.60 3.80
N ALA A 170 -21.01 39.71 3.50
CA ALA A 170 -20.61 40.69 4.52
C ALA A 170 -21.81 41.31 5.29
N ALA A 171 -23.00 41.31 4.69
CA ALA A 171 -24.24 41.81 5.29
C ALA A 171 -24.98 40.79 6.17
N THR A 172 -24.40 39.61 6.42
CA THR A 172 -25.04 38.59 7.27
C THR A 172 -25.07 39.08 8.72
N ALA A 173 -26.27 39.39 9.22
CA ALA A 173 -26.47 39.85 10.59
C ALA A 173 -26.20 38.74 11.62
N PRO A 174 -25.92 39.04 12.90
CA PRO A 174 -26.00 38.05 13.96
C PRO A 174 -27.43 37.51 14.14
N GLY A 175 -27.57 36.30 14.65
CA GLY A 175 -28.87 35.67 14.88
C GLY A 175 -29.00 34.28 14.25
N GLU A 176 -30.22 33.84 14.02
CA GLU A 176 -30.50 32.51 13.46
C GLU A 176 -30.42 32.50 11.94
N HIS A 177 -29.72 31.51 11.38
CA HIS A 177 -29.58 31.32 9.93
C HIS A 177 -29.69 29.85 9.56
N ILE A 178 -29.95 29.59 8.28
CA ILE A 178 -29.90 28.25 7.70
C ILE A 178 -28.75 28.18 6.71
N ILE A 179 -27.78 27.31 6.98
CA ILE A 179 -26.80 26.88 6.00
C ILE A 179 -27.35 25.69 5.25
N THR A 180 -27.36 25.77 3.92
CA THR A 180 -27.63 24.63 3.04
C THR A 180 -26.39 24.28 2.24
N ILE A 181 -26.06 23.00 2.12
CA ILE A 181 -24.95 22.50 1.31
C ILE A 181 -25.49 21.44 0.35
N ARG A 182 -25.15 21.58 -0.93
CA ARG A 182 -25.36 20.57 -1.97
C ARG A 182 -24.03 19.87 -2.22
N VAL A 183 -24.01 18.55 -2.17
CA VAL A 183 -22.83 17.72 -2.46
C VAL A 183 -23.13 16.82 -3.66
N ASP A 184 -22.24 16.81 -4.65
CA ASP A 184 -22.37 16.10 -5.92
C ASP A 184 -21.11 15.28 -6.17
N ASN A 185 -21.22 13.96 -6.03
CA ASN A 185 -20.12 13.01 -6.17
C ASN A 185 -20.05 12.36 -7.57
N ARG A 186 -20.85 12.81 -8.53
CA ARG A 186 -20.77 12.30 -9.91
C ARG A 186 -19.50 12.79 -10.60
N ILE A 187 -18.83 11.90 -11.33
CA ILE A 187 -17.73 12.26 -12.22
C ILE A 187 -18.31 13.00 -13.44
N LYS A 188 -18.00 14.29 -13.59
CA LYS A 188 -18.46 15.18 -14.67
C LYS A 188 -17.30 15.95 -15.29
N GLU A 189 -17.23 17.28 -15.13
CA GLU A 189 -16.08 18.07 -15.57
C GLU A 189 -14.81 17.72 -14.77
N VAL A 190 -14.96 17.47 -13.45
CA VAL A 190 -13.89 16.93 -12.60
C VAL A 190 -13.79 15.43 -12.85
N ASN A 191 -13.11 15.08 -13.94
CA ASN A 191 -12.84 13.70 -14.31
C ASN A 191 -11.38 13.36 -14.06
N VAL A 192 -11.14 12.81 -12.88
CA VAL A 192 -9.85 12.30 -12.43
C VAL A 192 -9.57 10.87 -12.93
N GLY A 193 -10.55 10.23 -13.59
CA GLY A 193 -10.52 8.82 -13.96
C GLY A 193 -11.23 7.93 -12.93
N PRO A 194 -12.12 7.02 -13.35
CA PRO A 194 -12.99 6.22 -12.47
C PRO A 194 -12.23 5.27 -11.52
N ASP A 195 -11.02 4.89 -11.90
CA ASP A 195 -10.19 3.98 -11.11
C ASP A 195 -9.27 4.74 -10.11
N SER A 196 -9.31 6.07 -10.10
CA SER A 196 -8.52 6.89 -9.16
C SER A 196 -8.90 6.60 -7.73
N HIS A 197 -7.89 6.39 -6.88
CA HIS A 197 -8.11 6.08 -5.47
C HIS A 197 -8.70 7.26 -4.69
N SER A 198 -8.74 8.46 -5.28
CA SER A 198 -9.49 9.60 -4.77
C SER A 198 -11.01 9.39 -4.78
N VAL A 199 -11.57 8.53 -5.66
CA VAL A 199 -13.03 8.37 -5.84
C VAL A 199 -13.52 6.94 -6.13
N SER A 200 -12.64 5.94 -6.27
CA SER A 200 -13.01 4.61 -6.78
C SER A 200 -13.50 3.62 -5.72
N ASP A 201 -14.47 2.76 -6.09
CA ASP A 201 -14.96 1.61 -5.29
C ASP A 201 -13.88 0.57 -4.97
N HIS A 202 -12.77 0.61 -5.69
CA HIS A 202 -11.60 -0.22 -5.41
C HIS A 202 -10.97 0.09 -4.05
N THR A 203 -11.23 1.28 -3.50
CA THR A 203 -10.60 1.78 -2.26
C THR A 203 -11.61 2.42 -1.30
N GLN A 204 -11.64 3.75 -1.21
CA GLN A 204 -12.55 4.51 -0.35
C GLN A 204 -13.96 4.60 -0.95
N GLY A 205 -14.17 4.25 -2.21
CA GLY A 205 -15.46 4.40 -2.87
C GLY A 205 -15.82 5.85 -3.18
N ASN A 206 -16.85 6.01 -3.99
CA ASN A 206 -17.36 7.31 -4.38
C ASN A 206 -18.42 7.80 -3.37
N TRP A 207 -18.06 7.95 -2.10
CA TRP A 207 -19.03 8.32 -1.06
C TRP A 207 -19.57 9.76 -1.23
N ASN A 208 -20.79 10.00 -0.73
CA ASN A 208 -21.38 11.34 -0.59
C ASN A 208 -21.51 11.68 0.90
N GLY A 209 -21.18 12.92 1.27
CA GLY A 209 -21.14 13.37 2.66
C GLY A 209 -20.07 14.43 2.87
N ILE A 210 -19.82 14.74 4.14
CA ILE A 210 -18.76 15.67 4.57
C ILE A 210 -18.05 15.02 5.74
N VAL A 211 -16.79 14.63 5.53
CA VAL A 211 -15.99 13.87 6.50
C VAL A 211 -14.89 14.79 7.06
N GLY A 212 -14.77 14.85 8.39
CA GLY A 212 -13.92 15.83 9.08
C GLY A 212 -14.65 17.10 9.51
N LYS A 213 -13.91 18.12 9.94
CA LYS A 213 -14.42 19.36 10.52
C LYS A 213 -15.44 20.03 9.61
N ILE A 214 -16.54 20.46 10.22
CA ILE A 214 -17.55 21.34 9.62
C ILE A 214 -17.70 22.50 10.60
N MET A 215 -17.29 23.69 10.20
CA MET A 215 -17.21 24.81 11.14
C MET A 215 -17.38 26.16 10.44
N LEU A 216 -17.83 27.15 11.20
CA LEU A 216 -17.62 28.54 10.85
C LEU A 216 -16.39 29.08 11.56
N GLN A 217 -15.58 29.84 10.85
CA GLN A 217 -14.45 30.55 11.41
C GLN A 217 -14.62 32.05 11.21
N ALA A 218 -14.58 32.80 12.30
CA ALA A 218 -14.62 34.26 12.29
C ALA A 218 -13.25 34.85 12.57
N LEU A 219 -12.74 35.62 11.61
CA LEU A 219 -11.49 36.38 11.69
C LEU A 219 -11.81 37.89 11.77
N PRO A 220 -10.96 38.71 12.39
CA PRO A 220 -11.05 40.16 12.25
C PRO A 220 -11.02 40.58 10.77
N ALA A 221 -11.57 41.75 10.42
CA ALA A 221 -11.53 42.24 9.03
C ALA A 221 -10.10 42.32 8.48
N LEU A 222 -9.19 42.96 9.23
CA LEU A 222 -7.74 42.88 8.99
C LEU A 222 -7.20 41.60 9.62
N HIS A 223 -6.76 40.63 8.81
CA HIS A 223 -6.31 39.34 9.30
C HIS A 223 -5.21 38.73 8.44
N ILE A 224 -4.48 37.79 9.04
CA ILE A 224 -3.59 36.87 8.35
C ILE A 224 -4.47 35.76 7.75
N THR A 225 -4.34 35.54 6.44
CA THR A 225 -5.02 34.44 5.72
C THR A 225 -4.10 33.25 5.50
N ASP A 226 -2.77 33.47 5.44
CA ASP A 226 -1.80 32.41 5.19
C ASP A 226 -0.43 32.73 5.80
N VAL A 227 0.26 31.68 6.26
CA VAL A 227 1.64 31.72 6.76
C VAL A 227 2.41 30.56 6.16
N GLN A 228 3.34 30.84 5.25
CA GLN A 228 4.22 29.84 4.62
C GLN A 228 5.64 29.98 5.16
N VAL A 229 6.24 28.86 5.57
CA VAL A 229 7.59 28.80 6.14
C VAL A 229 8.49 27.99 5.21
N TYR A 230 9.58 28.60 4.75
CA TYR A 230 10.58 28.01 3.87
C TYR A 230 11.91 27.87 4.63
N PRO A 231 12.25 26.66 5.11
CA PRO A 231 13.52 26.41 5.78
C PRO A 231 14.74 26.62 4.87
N ASP A 232 15.76 27.31 5.38
CA ASP A 232 17.11 27.37 4.82
C ASP A 232 18.08 26.79 5.86
N VAL A 233 18.37 25.50 5.71
CA VAL A 233 19.22 24.75 6.64
C VAL A 233 20.66 25.26 6.62
N ALA A 234 21.22 25.53 5.43
CA ALA A 234 22.59 26.00 5.29
C ALA A 234 22.76 27.40 5.90
N GLY A 235 21.82 28.31 5.65
CA GLY A 235 21.79 29.66 6.20
C GLY A 235 21.29 29.76 7.65
N ARG A 236 20.81 28.66 8.24
CA ARG A 236 20.25 28.59 9.60
C ARG A 236 19.17 29.63 9.85
N LYS A 237 18.25 29.75 8.90
CA LYS A 237 17.14 30.71 8.92
C LYS A 237 15.91 30.09 8.26
N ALA A 238 14.75 30.68 8.47
CA ALA A 238 13.55 30.35 7.73
C ALA A 238 12.96 31.64 7.13
N LEU A 239 12.60 31.59 5.85
CA LEU A 239 11.82 32.66 5.22
C LEU A 239 10.34 32.42 5.53
N VAL A 240 9.71 33.37 6.21
CA VAL A 240 8.29 33.33 6.56
C VAL A 240 7.56 34.32 5.68
N LYS A 241 6.63 33.84 4.86
CA LYS A 241 5.72 34.65 4.04
C LYS A 241 4.39 34.74 4.75
N VAL A 242 3.96 35.96 5.08
CA VAL A 242 2.69 36.22 5.78
C VAL A 242 1.76 36.97 4.84
N ALA A 243 0.65 36.34 4.46
CA ALA A 243 -0.39 36.98 3.65
C ALA A 243 -1.42 37.67 4.55
N ILE A 244 -1.57 38.98 4.39
CA ILE A 244 -2.45 39.82 5.20
C ILE A 244 -3.56 40.37 4.30
N VAL A 245 -4.81 40.09 4.67
CA VAL A 245 -5.99 40.61 3.99
C VAL A 245 -6.40 41.93 4.66
N ASN A 246 -6.54 42.98 3.85
CA ASN A 246 -7.14 44.24 4.27
C ASN A 246 -8.32 44.58 3.34
N PRO A 247 -9.57 44.34 3.79
CA PRO A 247 -10.76 44.66 3.01
C PRO A 247 -11.17 46.15 3.13
N GLY A 248 -10.39 46.96 3.85
CA GLY A 248 -10.67 48.37 4.04
C GLY A 248 -10.29 49.22 2.83
N ALA A 249 -11.02 50.31 2.63
CA ALA A 249 -10.76 51.28 1.56
C ALA A 249 -9.46 52.08 1.73
N LEU A 250 -8.80 51.98 2.91
CA LEU A 250 -7.54 52.65 3.21
C LEU A 250 -6.45 51.62 3.54
N ALA A 251 -5.21 51.96 3.19
CA ALA A 251 -4.05 51.15 3.56
C ALA A 251 -3.82 51.20 5.09
N VAL A 252 -3.42 50.07 5.66
CA VAL A 252 -3.12 49.93 7.09
C VAL A 252 -1.64 49.67 7.30
N GLN A 253 -1.04 50.35 8.26
CA GLN A 253 0.32 50.07 8.73
C GLN A 253 0.29 49.46 10.13
N GLY A 254 1.27 48.61 10.40
CA GLY A 254 1.33 47.92 11.68
C GLY A 254 2.63 47.13 11.87
N LYS A 255 2.61 46.22 12.83
CA LYS A 255 3.73 45.32 13.16
C LYS A 255 3.33 43.86 13.02
N LEU A 256 4.25 43.05 12.50
CA LEU A 256 4.23 41.60 12.56
C LEU A 256 5.30 41.12 13.53
N THR A 257 4.95 40.25 14.48
CA THR A 257 5.90 39.61 15.40
C THR A 257 5.87 38.10 15.23
N LEU A 258 7.05 37.51 14.99
CA LEU A 258 7.26 36.08 14.79
C LEU A 258 7.96 35.50 16.02
N GLN A 259 7.40 34.42 16.58
CA GLN A 259 7.96 33.70 17.72
C GLN A 259 7.92 32.19 17.43
N ALA A 260 9.07 31.53 17.46
CA ALA A 260 9.18 30.09 17.23
C ALA A 260 9.75 29.36 18.43
N GLN A 261 9.32 28.12 18.65
CA GLN A 261 9.83 27.26 19.71
C GLN A 261 9.71 25.78 19.32
N SER A 262 10.75 24.98 19.58
CA SER A 262 10.67 23.52 19.45
C SER A 262 9.75 22.93 20.53
N PHE A 263 8.94 21.92 20.18
CA PHE A 263 7.91 21.42 21.10
C PHE A 263 7.84 19.89 21.27
N ASN A 264 8.38 19.10 20.34
CA ASN A 264 8.30 17.63 20.37
C ASN A 264 9.67 16.95 20.60
N THR A 265 10.67 17.69 21.04
CA THR A 265 12.05 17.20 21.23
C THR A 265 12.53 17.37 22.66
N VAL A 266 13.45 16.49 23.08
CA VAL A 266 14.12 16.60 24.40
C VAL A 266 14.96 17.87 24.48
N GLN A 267 15.75 18.14 23.44
CA GLN A 267 16.47 19.40 23.32
C GLN A 267 15.48 20.53 23.02
N LYS A 268 15.51 21.62 23.79
CA LYS A 268 14.68 22.80 23.57
C LYS A 268 15.45 23.85 22.79
N HIS A 269 14.79 24.47 21.82
CA HIS A 269 15.37 25.56 21.05
C HIS A 269 14.33 26.66 20.79
N HIS A 270 14.64 27.87 21.24
CA HIS A 270 13.78 29.05 21.17
C HIS A 270 14.52 30.17 20.42
N PRO A 271 14.36 30.28 19.08
CA PRO A 271 14.85 31.41 18.31
C PRO A 271 14.39 32.76 18.88
N ALA A 272 15.22 33.80 18.71
CA ALA A 272 14.83 35.15 19.10
C ALA A 272 13.61 35.63 18.29
N ALA A 273 12.69 36.34 18.94
CA ALA A 273 11.51 36.89 18.29
C ALA A 273 11.92 37.98 17.27
N VAL A 274 11.26 38.00 16.12
CA VAL A 274 11.47 39.01 15.06
C VAL A 274 10.24 39.89 14.97
N THR A 275 10.42 41.22 14.97
CA THR A 275 9.32 42.17 14.75
C THR A 275 9.66 43.10 13.60
N VAL A 276 8.76 43.19 12.62
CA VAL A 276 8.91 44.06 11.44
C VAL A 276 7.66 44.91 11.24
N GLY A 277 7.82 46.06 10.59
CA GLY A 277 6.69 46.83 10.10
C GLY A 277 6.09 46.21 8.83
N TYR A 278 4.79 46.37 8.62
CA TYR A 278 4.13 46.04 7.35
C TYR A 278 3.22 47.18 6.90
N LYS A 279 2.89 47.18 5.60
CA LYS A 279 1.87 48.06 5.00
C LYS A 279 0.93 47.21 4.15
N ALA A 280 -0.26 46.93 4.66
CA ALA A 280 -1.31 46.24 3.91
C ALA A 280 -2.04 47.26 3.02
N LEU A 281 -2.10 47.01 1.71
CA LEU A 281 -2.77 47.89 0.76
C LEU A 281 -4.30 47.84 0.93
N ALA A 282 -5.00 48.86 0.43
CA ALA A 282 -6.45 48.92 0.49
C ALA A 282 -7.08 47.88 -0.45
N ASN A 283 -8.12 47.18 -0.01
CA ASN A 283 -8.83 46.15 -0.76
C ASN A 283 -7.91 45.10 -1.40
N ASP A 284 -6.90 44.65 -0.65
CA ASP A 284 -5.83 43.80 -1.17
C ASP A 284 -5.42 42.71 -0.18
N THR A 285 -4.74 41.69 -0.69
CA THR A 285 -3.98 40.72 0.10
C THR A 285 -2.49 40.98 -0.08
N THR A 286 -1.86 41.63 0.89
CA THR A 286 -0.43 41.94 0.85
C THR A 286 0.39 40.80 1.47
N VAL A 287 1.42 40.32 0.75
CA VAL A 287 2.38 39.34 1.26
C VAL A 287 3.60 40.05 1.82
N THR A 288 3.94 39.81 3.08
CA THR A 288 5.17 40.30 3.72
C THR A 288 6.14 39.14 3.93
N GLU A 289 7.37 39.30 3.45
CA GLU A 289 8.44 38.32 3.61
C GLU A 289 9.37 38.69 4.78
N ILE A 290 9.59 37.74 5.69
CA ILE A 290 10.30 37.98 6.94
C ILE A 290 11.30 36.85 7.17
N LEU A 291 12.57 37.20 7.40
CA LEU A 291 13.57 36.22 7.79
C LEU A 291 13.50 35.98 9.29
N LEU A 292 13.33 34.72 9.69
CA LEU A 292 13.43 34.23 11.05
C LEU A 292 14.81 33.56 11.24
N PRO A 293 15.77 34.18 11.95
CA PRO A 293 17.05 33.55 12.24
C PRO A 293 16.86 32.38 13.21
N MET A 294 17.30 31.18 12.82
CA MET A 294 17.25 29.99 13.67
C MET A 294 18.55 29.79 14.47
N GLY A 295 19.67 30.36 14.02
CA GLY A 295 20.91 30.40 14.82
C GLY A 295 21.57 29.03 15.06
N LYS A 296 22.56 28.99 15.97
CA LYS A 296 23.40 27.79 16.17
C LYS A 296 22.69 26.64 16.91
N GLY A 297 21.61 26.92 17.63
CA GLY A 297 20.83 25.92 18.38
C GLY A 297 19.77 25.20 17.54
N MET A 298 19.69 25.49 16.24
CA MET A 298 18.71 24.92 15.33
C MET A 298 18.74 23.39 15.32
N LEU A 299 17.60 22.80 15.69
CA LEU A 299 17.29 21.38 15.56
C LEU A 299 16.73 21.09 14.16
N LEU A 300 17.18 19.99 13.56
CA LEU A 300 16.75 19.54 12.23
C LEU A 300 15.65 18.48 12.32
N TRP A 301 14.86 18.37 11.25
CA TRP A 301 13.87 17.32 11.05
C TRP A 301 14.38 16.28 10.03
N ASP A 302 14.36 14.99 10.41
CA ASP A 302 14.50 13.82 9.51
C ASP A 302 13.89 12.53 10.13
N GLU A 303 14.07 11.37 9.49
CA GLU A 303 13.49 10.09 9.95
C GLU A 303 13.97 9.60 11.34
N PHE A 304 15.10 10.13 11.81
CA PHE A 304 15.74 9.77 13.08
C PHE A 304 15.57 10.85 14.14
N SER A 305 15.52 12.11 13.72
CA SER A 305 15.37 13.30 14.56
C SER A 305 14.21 14.15 14.04
N PRO A 306 12.95 13.83 14.38
CA PRO A 306 11.78 14.53 13.82
C PRO A 306 11.48 15.85 14.55
N ALA A 307 12.44 16.77 14.66
CA ALA A 307 12.27 18.00 15.42
C ALA A 307 11.32 19.00 14.74
N LEU A 308 10.28 19.44 15.46
CA LEU A 308 9.27 20.38 14.98
C LEU A 308 9.26 21.67 15.82
N TYR A 309 8.96 22.77 15.14
CA TYR A 309 8.76 24.09 15.71
C TYR A 309 7.32 24.53 15.57
N ARG A 310 6.85 25.23 16.59
CA ARG A 310 5.60 25.99 16.56
C ARG A 310 5.94 27.44 16.31
N LEU A 311 5.45 28.00 15.21
CA LEU A 311 5.59 29.42 14.85
C LEU A 311 4.28 30.15 15.17
N GLN A 312 4.36 31.14 16.04
CA GLN A 312 3.29 32.09 16.30
C GLN A 312 3.59 33.40 15.57
N VAL A 313 2.64 33.85 14.74
CA VAL A 313 2.68 35.14 14.04
C VAL A 313 1.60 36.02 14.66
N THR A 314 2.02 37.18 15.19
CA THR A 314 1.12 38.18 15.75
C THR A 314 1.04 39.38 14.82
N LEU A 315 -0.15 39.66 14.30
CA LEU A 315 -0.51 40.86 13.53
C LEU A 315 -1.04 41.94 14.47
N GLN A 316 -0.46 43.13 14.41
CA GLN A 316 -0.92 44.31 15.14
C GLN A 316 -1.06 45.50 14.19
N GLY A 317 -2.22 46.15 14.13
CA GLY A 317 -2.47 47.33 13.31
C GLY A 317 -3.94 47.75 13.33
N ALA A 318 -4.23 49.05 13.16
CA ALA A 318 -5.59 49.59 13.17
C ALA A 318 -6.48 49.13 14.36
N GLY A 319 -5.89 49.04 15.56
CA GLY A 319 -6.60 48.56 16.77
C GLY A 319 -6.85 47.04 16.82
N VAL A 320 -6.47 46.29 15.78
CA VAL A 320 -6.55 44.84 15.72
C VAL A 320 -5.27 44.21 16.25
N ARG A 321 -5.42 43.16 17.07
CA ARG A 321 -4.37 42.22 17.42
C ARG A 321 -4.85 40.80 17.16
N GLN A 322 -4.33 40.17 16.11
CA GLN A 322 -4.67 38.79 15.71
C GLN A 322 -3.43 37.91 15.82
N GLN A 323 -3.60 36.67 16.23
CA GLN A 323 -2.54 35.67 16.27
C GLN A 323 -2.92 34.47 15.42
N GLN A 324 -1.96 33.98 14.65
CA GLN A 324 -2.05 32.72 13.91
C GLN A 324 -0.84 31.85 14.24
N GLN A 325 -1.06 30.55 14.29
CA GLN A 325 -0.02 29.58 14.58
C GLN A 325 0.11 28.61 13.39
N THR A 326 1.34 28.27 13.04
CA THR A 326 1.66 27.17 12.12
C THR A 326 2.78 26.30 12.73
N GLN A 327 2.99 25.13 12.16
CA GLN A 327 4.08 24.22 12.53
C GLN A 327 4.99 23.99 11.33
N PHE A 328 6.28 23.78 11.59
CA PHE A 328 7.26 23.45 10.55
C PHE A 328 8.45 22.69 11.13
N GLY A 329 9.19 21.99 10.28
CA GLY A 329 10.48 21.39 10.61
C GLY A 329 11.61 22.03 9.80
N MET A 330 12.79 22.19 10.42
CA MET A 330 13.98 22.64 9.68
C MET A 330 14.58 21.46 8.93
N ARG A 331 14.40 21.43 7.60
CA ARG A 331 14.97 20.39 6.75
C ARG A 331 15.29 20.92 5.35
N GLU A 332 16.21 20.24 4.68
CA GLU A 332 16.43 20.36 3.24
C GLU A 332 16.26 18.98 2.58
N VAL A 333 15.53 18.91 1.46
CA VAL A 333 15.50 17.74 0.57
C VAL A 333 16.05 18.16 -0.78
N ARG A 334 17.02 17.42 -1.30
CA ARG A 334 17.59 17.65 -2.62
C ARG A 334 18.07 16.36 -3.26
N THR A 335 18.40 16.42 -4.53
CA THR A 335 19.03 15.32 -5.25
C THR A 335 20.47 15.68 -5.61
N GLU A 336 21.34 14.66 -5.67
CA GLU A 336 22.73 14.82 -6.10
C GLU A 336 23.14 13.55 -6.85
N GLY A 337 23.31 13.68 -8.17
CA GLY A 337 23.45 12.52 -9.05
C GLY A 337 22.29 11.55 -8.87
N ARG A 338 22.60 10.32 -8.45
CA ARG A 338 21.62 9.24 -8.22
C ARG A 338 21.11 9.14 -6.78
N ASP A 339 21.53 10.04 -5.89
CA ASP A 339 21.16 10.01 -4.48
C ASP A 339 20.07 11.03 -4.14
N ILE A 340 19.17 10.65 -3.23
CA ILE A 340 18.30 11.58 -2.50
C ILE A 340 19.00 11.93 -1.19
N LEU A 341 19.05 13.22 -0.86
CA LEU A 341 19.67 13.72 0.35
C LEU A 341 18.64 14.45 1.21
N VAL A 342 18.66 14.15 2.51
CA VAL A 342 17.93 14.91 3.54
C VAL A 342 18.96 15.49 4.49
N ASN A 343 19.00 16.81 4.62
CA ASN A 343 20.00 17.52 5.42
C ASN A 343 21.46 17.13 5.07
N GLY A 344 21.74 16.91 3.78
CA GLY A 344 23.05 16.46 3.29
C GLY A 344 23.37 14.97 3.52
N ARG A 345 22.50 14.20 4.17
CA ARG A 345 22.67 12.76 4.37
C ARG A 345 21.95 11.97 3.28
N LYS A 346 22.63 10.99 2.66
CA LYS A 346 22.00 10.05 1.71
C LYS A 346 20.86 9.28 2.37
N VAL A 347 19.73 9.19 1.68
CA VAL A 347 18.54 8.45 2.09
C VAL A 347 18.23 7.39 1.03
N TYR A 348 17.91 6.18 1.49
CA TYR A 348 17.30 5.15 0.68
C TYR A 348 15.83 5.00 1.12
N LEU A 349 14.90 5.22 0.20
CA LEU A 349 13.48 5.15 0.48
C LEU A 349 13.05 3.67 0.58
N ARG A 350 12.66 3.26 1.79
CA ARG A 350 12.02 1.98 2.07
C ARG A 350 10.53 2.26 2.13
N GLY A 351 9.91 2.22 0.95
CA GLY A 351 8.60 2.80 0.71
C GLY A 351 7.47 1.78 0.66
N ASN A 352 6.26 2.27 0.90
CA ASN A 352 5.01 1.56 0.68
C ASN A 352 4.01 2.44 -0.08
N LEU A 353 3.10 1.82 -0.80
CA LEU A 353 1.94 2.47 -1.39
C LEU A 353 0.79 2.54 -0.37
N ASN A 354 0.03 3.63 -0.38
CA ASN A 354 -1.24 3.73 0.31
C ASN A 354 -2.36 4.07 -0.69
N ASN A 355 -3.38 3.22 -0.74
CA ASN A 355 -4.48 3.31 -1.69
C ASN A 355 -5.76 3.91 -1.11
N CYS A 356 -5.74 4.42 0.13
CA CYS A 356 -6.94 4.86 0.85
C CYS A 356 -7.90 3.71 1.24
N GLU A 357 -7.38 2.53 1.63
CA GLU A 357 -8.21 1.44 2.13
C GLU A 357 -8.53 1.61 3.63
N PHE A 358 -9.77 2.01 3.95
CA PHE A 358 -10.27 2.14 5.33
C PHE A 358 -11.62 1.44 5.51
N PRO A 359 -11.64 0.11 5.68
CA PRO A 359 -12.88 -0.68 5.59
C PRO A 359 -13.98 -0.32 6.59
N LEU A 360 -13.62 0.23 7.76
CA LEU A 360 -14.61 0.57 8.79
C LEU A 360 -15.44 1.81 8.41
N THR A 361 -14.81 2.81 7.83
CA THR A 361 -15.44 4.10 7.53
C THR A 361 -15.78 4.27 6.06
N GLY A 362 -15.06 3.57 5.16
CA GLY A 362 -15.15 3.78 3.71
C GLY A 362 -14.63 5.16 3.31
N TYR A 363 -13.78 5.78 4.11
CA TYR A 363 -13.12 7.06 3.84
C TYR A 363 -11.94 7.24 4.82
N PRO A 364 -10.93 8.07 4.51
CA PRO A 364 -9.74 8.19 5.35
C PRO A 364 -10.06 8.82 6.72
N PRO A 365 -9.38 8.39 7.80
CA PRO A 365 -9.54 8.99 9.11
C PRO A 365 -9.05 10.44 9.08
N MET A 366 -9.80 11.31 9.77
CA MET A 366 -9.54 12.75 9.85
C MET A 366 -8.83 13.13 11.16
N ASP A 367 -8.38 12.13 11.93
CA ASP A 367 -7.67 12.29 13.20
C ASP A 367 -6.22 11.80 13.11
N THR A 368 -5.31 12.50 13.79
CA THR A 368 -3.86 12.20 13.78
C THR A 368 -3.55 10.84 14.42
N ASP A 369 -4.35 10.38 15.39
CA ASP A 369 -4.07 9.16 16.15
C ASP A 369 -4.16 7.91 15.26
N SER A 370 -5.14 7.86 14.36
CA SER A 370 -5.29 6.80 13.38
C SER A 370 -4.08 6.69 12.45
N TRP A 371 -3.59 7.82 11.96
CA TRP A 371 -2.38 7.87 11.13
C TRP A 371 -1.11 7.54 11.93
N ARG A 372 -1.04 7.97 13.21
CA ARG A 372 0.08 7.62 14.09
C ARG A 372 0.23 6.11 14.26
N ARG A 373 -0.89 5.39 14.42
CA ARG A 373 -0.88 3.91 14.48
C ARG A 373 -0.37 3.30 13.16
N LEU A 374 -0.83 3.81 12.02
CA LEU A 374 -0.39 3.35 10.70
C LEU A 374 1.11 3.55 10.49
N PHE A 375 1.63 4.76 10.74
CA PHE A 375 3.07 5.02 10.60
C PHE A 375 3.92 4.25 11.61
N ALA A 376 3.42 4.04 12.84
CA ALA A 376 4.10 3.18 13.81
C ALA A 376 4.23 1.74 13.29
N GLN A 377 3.18 1.20 12.67
CA GLN A 377 3.22 -0.12 12.05
C GLN A 377 4.17 -0.16 10.85
N ALA A 378 4.15 0.85 9.97
CA ALA A 378 5.09 0.95 8.86
C ALA A 378 6.56 0.98 9.33
N LYS A 379 6.87 1.79 10.36
CA LYS A 379 8.21 1.81 10.99
C LYS A 379 8.54 0.47 11.66
N ALA A 380 7.56 -0.21 12.24
CA ALA A 380 7.76 -1.55 12.79
C ALA A 380 8.20 -2.56 11.72
N PHE A 381 7.80 -2.38 10.46
CA PHE A 381 8.28 -3.17 9.31
C PHE A 381 9.52 -2.56 8.61
N GLY A 382 10.17 -1.57 9.23
CA GLY A 382 11.44 -0.99 8.76
C GLY A 382 11.30 0.04 7.63
N LEU A 383 10.08 0.48 7.32
CA LEU A 383 9.80 1.48 6.31
C LEU A 383 10.06 2.91 6.84
N ASN A 384 10.31 3.84 5.92
CA ASN A 384 10.48 5.28 6.21
C ASN A 384 9.75 6.20 5.22
N HIS A 385 9.04 5.62 4.23
CA HIS A 385 8.41 6.36 3.13
C HIS A 385 7.02 5.81 2.79
N ILE A 386 6.05 6.68 2.51
CA ILE A 386 4.74 6.31 1.96
C ILE A 386 4.42 7.20 0.76
N ARG A 387 4.01 6.55 -0.33
CA ARG A 387 3.41 7.17 -1.51
C ARG A 387 1.89 7.02 -1.45
N PHE A 388 1.15 8.09 -1.70
CA PHE A 388 -0.31 8.07 -1.79
C PHE A 388 -0.75 8.00 -3.25
N HIS A 389 -1.20 6.82 -3.67
CA HIS A 389 -1.45 6.50 -5.09
C HIS A 389 -2.65 7.26 -5.64
N SER A 390 -2.46 8.21 -6.57
CA SER A 390 -3.54 9.01 -7.19
C SER A 390 -4.43 9.78 -6.19
N TRP A 391 -3.91 10.13 -5.00
CA TRP A 391 -4.67 10.90 -4.01
C TRP A 391 -3.78 11.68 -3.03
N CYS A 392 -4.37 12.66 -2.35
CA CYS A 392 -3.76 13.40 -1.26
C CYS A 392 -4.44 13.05 0.08
N PRO A 393 -3.67 12.69 1.12
CA PRO A 393 -4.23 12.37 2.44
C PRO A 393 -4.67 13.64 3.19
N PRO A 394 -5.46 13.54 4.26
CA PRO A 394 -5.85 14.69 5.06
C PRO A 394 -4.67 15.25 5.88
N GLU A 395 -4.79 16.48 6.41
CA GLU A 395 -3.76 17.15 7.25
C GLU A 395 -3.30 16.24 8.40
N ALA A 396 -4.23 15.49 9.00
CA ALA A 396 -3.97 14.53 10.06
C ALA A 396 -2.85 13.51 9.70
N ALA A 397 -2.76 13.10 8.44
CA ALA A 397 -1.71 12.19 7.98
C ALA A 397 -0.34 12.88 7.93
N PHE A 398 -0.28 14.12 7.43
CA PHE A 398 0.94 14.90 7.40
C PHE A 398 1.44 15.21 8.81
N ALA A 399 0.54 15.62 9.71
CA ALA A 399 0.86 15.86 11.12
C ALA A 399 1.41 14.59 11.81
N ALA A 400 0.80 13.44 11.58
CA ALA A 400 1.29 12.17 12.15
C ALA A 400 2.65 11.76 11.56
N ALA A 401 2.88 12.00 10.27
CA ALA A 401 4.15 11.72 9.61
C ALA A 401 5.27 12.67 10.06
N ASP A 402 4.94 13.94 10.30
CA ASP A 402 5.85 14.94 10.89
C ASP A 402 6.34 14.48 12.26
N GLU A 403 5.43 14.05 13.13
CA GLU A 403 5.75 13.50 14.45
C GLU A 403 6.58 12.21 14.35
N ALA A 404 6.24 11.34 13.40
CA ALA A 404 6.89 10.05 13.23
C ALA A 404 8.28 10.14 12.58
N GLY A 405 8.64 11.23 11.92
CA GLY A 405 9.82 11.28 11.05
C GLY A 405 9.66 10.31 9.88
N PHE A 406 8.63 10.55 9.06
CA PHE A 406 8.28 9.67 7.95
C PHE A 406 8.12 10.50 6.66
N TYR A 407 8.74 10.08 5.56
CA TYR A 407 8.72 10.83 4.31
C TYR A 407 7.45 10.52 3.52
N LEU A 408 6.77 11.55 3.05
CA LEU A 408 5.53 11.42 2.28
C LEU A 408 5.74 11.89 0.84
N GLN A 409 5.11 11.13 -0.06
CA GLN A 409 4.85 11.50 -1.44
C GLN A 409 3.33 11.46 -1.70
N PRO A 410 2.61 12.57 -1.44
CA PRO A 410 1.27 12.72 -1.99
C PRO A 410 1.31 12.83 -3.52
N GLU A 411 0.22 12.44 -4.17
CA GLU A 411 0.03 12.63 -5.59
C GLU A 411 -1.17 13.55 -5.86
N GLY A 412 -1.20 14.13 -7.06
CA GLY A 412 -2.45 14.69 -7.58
C GLY A 412 -3.57 13.63 -7.59
N PRO A 413 -4.85 14.04 -7.56
CA PRO A 413 -5.97 13.15 -7.27
C PRO A 413 -6.38 12.27 -8.46
N THR A 414 -5.48 12.00 -9.41
CA THR A 414 -5.80 11.47 -10.74
C THR A 414 -4.99 10.22 -11.12
N TRP A 415 -5.70 9.28 -11.75
CA TRP A 415 -5.17 8.14 -12.48
C TRP A 415 -5.73 8.18 -13.92
N PRO A 416 -5.06 8.90 -14.83
CA PRO A 416 -5.61 9.24 -16.13
C PRO A 416 -5.76 8.07 -17.11
N ASN A 417 -5.13 6.92 -16.85
CA ASN A 417 -5.15 5.77 -17.78
C ASN A 417 -6.57 5.30 -18.16
N HIS A 418 -7.57 5.69 -17.36
CA HIS A 418 -8.97 5.34 -17.56
C HIS A 418 -9.82 6.62 -17.49
N GLY A 419 -10.69 6.84 -18.48
CA GLY A 419 -11.70 7.92 -18.45
C GLY A 419 -11.23 9.35 -18.73
N THR A 420 -9.93 9.68 -18.61
CA THR A 420 -9.41 11.04 -18.89
C THR A 420 -8.06 11.02 -19.63
N SER A 421 -7.43 12.18 -19.88
CA SER A 421 -6.09 12.26 -20.47
C SER A 421 -5.40 13.59 -20.16
N LEU A 422 -4.07 13.58 -20.04
CA LEU A 422 -3.25 14.75 -19.70
C LEU A 422 -2.57 15.38 -20.92
N GLY A 423 -2.50 16.71 -20.92
CA GLY A 423 -1.87 17.52 -21.96
C GLY A 423 -2.71 17.70 -23.23
N ASP A 424 -3.93 17.18 -23.25
CA ASP A 424 -4.85 17.28 -24.38
C ASP A 424 -5.82 18.48 -24.26
N GLY A 425 -5.62 19.37 -23.28
CA GLY A 425 -6.42 20.59 -23.09
C GLY A 425 -7.76 20.36 -22.39
N ARG A 426 -7.91 19.23 -21.69
CA ARG A 426 -9.11 18.89 -20.93
C ARG A 426 -9.13 19.65 -19.61
N PHE A 427 -10.31 19.72 -18.97
CA PHE A 427 -10.48 20.35 -17.65
C PHE A 427 -9.47 19.87 -16.60
N ILE A 428 -9.10 18.58 -16.65
CA ILE A 428 -8.15 17.97 -15.72
C ILE A 428 -6.75 18.64 -15.74
N ASP A 429 -6.33 19.19 -16.88
CA ASP A 429 -4.99 19.80 -17.01
C ASP A 429 -4.86 21.03 -16.10
N GLN A 430 -5.81 21.97 -16.19
CA GLN A 430 -5.84 23.15 -15.31
C GLN A 430 -6.18 22.75 -13.87
N TYR A 431 -7.11 21.81 -13.70
CA TYR A 431 -7.51 21.32 -12.38
C TYR A 431 -6.32 20.78 -11.58
N LEU A 432 -5.35 20.10 -12.21
CA LEU A 432 -4.14 19.63 -11.53
C LEU A 432 -3.26 20.77 -11.00
N TYR A 433 -3.09 21.86 -11.78
CA TYR A 433 -2.39 23.04 -11.28
C TYR A 433 -3.14 23.64 -10.09
N ASP A 434 -4.46 23.77 -10.17
CA ASP A 434 -5.26 24.33 -9.08
C ASP A 434 -5.17 23.46 -7.82
N GLU A 435 -5.29 22.14 -7.95
CA GLU A 435 -5.18 21.19 -6.84
C GLU A 435 -3.79 21.19 -6.22
N THR A 436 -2.71 21.21 -7.00
CA THR A 436 -1.37 21.31 -6.43
C THR A 436 -1.13 22.65 -5.77
N GLY A 437 -1.67 23.76 -6.28
CA GLY A 437 -1.65 25.04 -5.57
C GLY A 437 -2.32 24.94 -4.19
N ARG A 438 -3.46 24.24 -4.10
CA ARG A 438 -4.14 23.97 -2.83
C ARG A 438 -3.31 23.07 -1.91
N ILE A 439 -2.67 22.01 -2.43
CA ILE A 439 -1.78 21.13 -1.65
C ILE A 439 -0.61 21.92 -1.08
N MET A 440 0.09 22.72 -1.90
CA MET A 440 1.26 23.50 -1.46
C MET A 440 0.87 24.53 -0.39
N LYS A 441 -0.28 25.20 -0.58
CA LYS A 441 -0.81 26.15 0.41
C LYS A 441 -1.17 25.46 1.73
N GLN A 442 -1.93 24.37 1.67
CA GLN A 442 -2.47 23.73 2.87
C GLN A 442 -1.40 22.92 3.63
N TYR A 443 -0.53 22.21 2.91
CA TYR A 443 0.34 21.19 3.48
C TYR A 443 1.83 21.45 3.34
N GLY A 444 2.26 22.47 2.59
CA GLY A 444 3.67 22.70 2.29
C GLY A 444 4.55 22.99 3.52
N ASN A 445 3.97 23.41 4.65
CA ASN A 445 4.71 23.61 5.90
C ASN A 445 5.07 22.28 6.62
N HIS A 446 4.41 21.17 6.27
CA HIS A 446 4.69 19.87 6.88
C HIS A 446 6.05 19.33 6.45
N ALA A 447 6.90 19.04 7.44
CA ALA A 447 8.27 18.59 7.19
C ALA A 447 8.33 17.21 6.51
N SER A 448 7.31 16.39 6.72
CA SER A 448 7.12 15.08 6.10
C SER A 448 6.77 15.14 4.62
N PHE A 449 6.21 16.24 4.12
CA PHE A 449 5.97 16.41 2.69
C PHE A 449 7.32 16.65 2.01
N CYS A 450 7.92 15.61 1.44
CA CYS A 450 9.28 15.65 0.88
C CYS A 450 9.27 15.55 -0.65
N LEU A 451 8.37 14.73 -1.19
CA LEU A 451 8.32 14.41 -2.61
C LEU A 451 6.92 14.65 -3.15
N PHE A 452 6.79 14.99 -4.42
CA PHE A 452 5.48 15.13 -5.08
C PHE A 452 5.49 14.47 -6.47
N ALA A 453 4.36 13.90 -6.87
CA ALA A 453 4.11 13.47 -8.25
C ALA A 453 2.75 13.98 -8.72
N ALA A 454 2.62 14.36 -9.99
CA ALA A 454 1.37 14.95 -10.49
C ALA A 454 0.23 13.91 -10.61
N ALA A 455 0.56 12.66 -10.93
CA ALA A 455 -0.40 11.61 -11.24
C ALA A 455 0.21 10.20 -11.12
N ASN A 456 -0.66 9.18 -11.19
CA ASN A 456 -0.28 7.79 -11.45
C ASN A 456 -0.53 7.42 -12.92
N GLU A 457 0.42 6.73 -13.55
CA GLU A 457 0.31 6.10 -14.88
C GLU A 457 -0.52 6.91 -15.89
N PRO A 458 -0.10 8.13 -16.24
CA PRO A 458 -0.89 9.02 -17.06
C PRO A 458 -1.10 8.49 -18.48
N ALA A 459 -2.16 8.99 -19.12
CA ALA A 459 -2.46 8.82 -20.53
C ALA A 459 -2.55 10.19 -21.21
N GLY A 460 -2.57 10.22 -22.53
CA GLY A 460 -2.64 11.44 -23.34
C GLY A 460 -1.47 11.59 -24.30
N ARG A 461 -1.72 12.20 -25.46
CA ARG A 461 -0.71 12.28 -26.53
C ARG A 461 0.44 13.23 -26.21
N LYS A 462 0.14 14.29 -25.45
CA LYS A 462 1.09 15.34 -25.07
C LYS A 462 1.50 15.28 -23.60
N GLN A 463 1.19 14.17 -22.92
CA GLN A 463 1.41 14.02 -21.47
C GLN A 463 2.84 14.32 -21.02
N ALA A 464 3.86 13.92 -21.80
CA ALA A 464 5.25 14.11 -21.41
C ALA A 464 5.63 15.60 -21.34
N GLY A 465 5.32 16.37 -22.39
CA GLY A 465 5.60 17.81 -22.42
C GLY A 465 4.76 18.61 -21.44
N PHE A 466 3.51 18.18 -21.20
CA PHE A 466 2.66 18.75 -20.15
C PHE A 466 3.29 18.55 -18.77
N LEU A 467 3.65 17.32 -18.41
CA LEU A 467 4.24 17.00 -17.09
C LEU A 467 5.60 17.66 -16.89
N GLU A 468 6.40 17.82 -17.94
CA GLU A 468 7.66 18.55 -17.87
C GLU A 468 7.45 20.04 -17.56
N SER A 469 6.51 20.69 -18.24
CA SER A 469 6.12 22.09 -17.97
C SER A 469 5.53 22.26 -16.57
N TYR A 470 4.73 21.28 -16.15
CA TYR A 470 4.11 21.21 -14.83
C TYR A 470 5.16 21.16 -13.70
N MET A 471 6.13 20.25 -13.78
CA MET A 471 7.19 20.15 -12.79
C MET A 471 8.04 21.42 -12.74
N GLN A 472 8.40 21.99 -13.89
CA GLN A 472 9.18 23.23 -13.95
C GLN A 472 8.43 24.40 -13.29
N HIS A 473 7.11 24.47 -13.43
CA HIS A 473 6.29 25.45 -12.76
C HIS A 473 6.37 25.28 -11.24
N TRP A 474 6.05 24.09 -10.72
CA TRP A 474 5.97 23.87 -9.27
C TRP A 474 7.33 23.94 -8.56
N ARG A 475 8.41 23.49 -9.21
CA ARG A 475 9.77 23.68 -8.68
C ARG A 475 10.12 25.16 -8.45
N LYS A 476 9.62 26.06 -9.31
CA LYS A 476 9.83 27.51 -9.17
C LYS A 476 8.93 28.13 -8.09
N GLN A 477 7.70 27.64 -7.96
CA GLN A 477 6.73 28.17 -6.99
C GLN A 477 7.03 27.71 -5.56
N ASP A 478 7.51 26.48 -5.39
CA ASP A 478 7.76 25.90 -4.08
C ASP A 478 8.99 24.97 -4.09
N ALA A 479 10.09 25.49 -3.56
CA ALA A 479 11.37 24.79 -3.46
C ALA A 479 11.50 23.88 -2.23
N ARG A 480 10.44 23.69 -1.44
CA ARG A 480 10.49 22.82 -0.25
C ARG A 480 10.57 21.34 -0.61
N HIS A 481 10.15 20.95 -1.81
CA HIS A 481 9.94 19.55 -2.23
C HIS A 481 10.75 19.19 -3.48
N ILE A 482 10.95 17.90 -3.71
CA ILE A 482 11.44 17.38 -5.00
C ILE A 482 10.28 16.80 -5.82
N TYR A 483 10.34 16.95 -7.14
CA TYR A 483 9.23 16.68 -8.05
C TYR A 483 9.55 15.58 -9.07
N THR A 484 8.55 14.77 -9.38
CA THR A 484 8.56 13.85 -10.52
C THR A 484 7.26 14.00 -11.32
N GLY A 485 7.29 13.69 -12.62
CA GLY A 485 6.15 13.93 -13.50
C GLY A 485 4.97 13.06 -13.09
N ALA A 486 5.21 11.76 -13.03
CA ALA A 486 4.23 10.78 -12.57
C ALA A 486 4.95 9.51 -12.10
N SER A 487 4.24 8.71 -11.31
CA SER A 487 4.63 7.33 -11.02
C SER A 487 4.21 6.43 -12.18
N VAL A 488 5.14 5.63 -12.72
CA VAL A 488 4.92 4.98 -14.02
C VAL A 488 5.36 3.52 -14.12
N ALA A 489 4.58 2.70 -14.83
CA ALA A 489 5.00 1.36 -15.24
C ALA A 489 5.93 1.35 -16.48
N MET A 490 6.33 0.17 -16.96
CA MET A 490 7.43 0.00 -17.93
C MET A 490 7.17 0.72 -19.26
N SER A 491 5.98 0.57 -19.84
CA SER A 491 5.64 1.11 -21.17
C SER A 491 5.38 2.61 -21.19
N TRP A 492 5.32 3.28 -20.03
CA TRP A 492 5.03 4.70 -19.96
C TRP A 492 6.25 5.57 -20.28
N PRO A 493 6.03 6.75 -20.88
CA PRO A 493 7.09 7.72 -21.18
C PRO A 493 7.90 8.10 -19.94
N LEU A 494 9.15 8.52 -20.17
CA LEU A 494 9.98 9.16 -19.15
C LEU A 494 9.77 10.68 -19.16
N TYR A 495 10.11 11.32 -18.05
CA TYR A 495 10.05 12.77 -17.88
C TYR A 495 11.45 13.28 -17.49
N PRO A 496 12.31 13.62 -18.47
CA PRO A 496 13.73 13.94 -18.24
C PRO A 496 13.95 15.06 -17.23
N GLY A 497 13.03 16.03 -17.16
CA GLY A 497 13.07 17.11 -16.17
C GLY A 497 12.73 16.74 -14.72
N SER A 498 12.54 15.46 -14.38
CA SER A 498 12.22 15.04 -12.99
C SER A 498 13.44 15.12 -12.07
N ASP A 499 13.24 15.55 -10.82
CA ASP A 499 14.29 15.53 -9.80
C ASP A 499 14.68 14.09 -9.42
N TYR A 500 13.70 13.18 -9.48
CA TYR A 500 13.85 11.74 -9.24
C TYR A 500 12.88 10.95 -10.11
N MET A 501 13.16 9.67 -10.32
CA MET A 501 12.34 8.75 -11.12
C MET A 501 11.60 7.78 -10.22
N ILE A 502 10.32 7.53 -10.52
CA ILE A 502 9.55 6.42 -9.96
C ILE A 502 9.07 5.58 -11.12
N LYS A 503 9.73 4.44 -11.34
CA LYS A 503 9.43 3.61 -12.50
C LYS A 503 9.50 2.12 -12.21
N SER A 504 8.61 1.37 -12.83
CA SER A 504 8.65 -0.09 -12.77
C SER A 504 9.72 -0.60 -13.74
N GLY A 505 10.48 -1.61 -13.34
CA GLY A 505 11.55 -2.19 -14.15
C GLY A 505 12.48 -3.04 -13.27
N PRO A 506 13.17 -2.42 -12.30
CA PRO A 506 13.97 -3.12 -11.29
C PRO A 506 13.11 -3.73 -10.16
N ARG A 507 12.13 -4.56 -10.55
CA ARG A 507 11.29 -5.37 -9.65
C ARG A 507 11.14 -6.80 -10.20
N GLY A 508 10.64 -7.69 -9.35
CA GLY A 508 10.33 -9.08 -9.65
C GLY A 508 11.51 -10.05 -9.50
N LEU A 509 11.18 -11.33 -9.34
CA LEU A 509 12.14 -12.43 -9.31
C LEU A 509 12.22 -13.07 -10.70
N ASN A 510 13.42 -13.37 -11.18
CA ASN A 510 13.67 -14.01 -12.47
C ASN A 510 13.53 -15.55 -12.41
N TRP A 511 12.73 -16.05 -11.48
CA TRP A 511 12.55 -17.47 -11.22
C TRP A 511 11.72 -18.19 -12.29
N ASP A 512 11.18 -17.44 -13.25
CA ASP A 512 10.52 -17.97 -14.44
C ASP A 512 11.51 -18.62 -15.41
N SER A 513 12.77 -18.18 -15.40
CA SER A 513 13.82 -18.46 -16.38
C SER A 513 15.18 -18.83 -15.76
N ALA A 514 15.40 -18.56 -14.47
CA ALA A 514 16.63 -18.87 -13.76
C ALA A 514 16.37 -19.50 -12.38
N HIS A 515 17.36 -20.24 -11.87
CA HIS A 515 17.28 -20.83 -10.53
C HIS A 515 17.34 -19.73 -9.45
N PRO A 516 16.75 -19.94 -8.27
CA PRO A 516 16.85 -19.00 -7.16
C PRO A 516 18.29 -18.81 -6.69
N GLU A 517 18.66 -17.56 -6.46
CA GLU A 517 19.99 -17.10 -6.08
C GLU A 517 19.91 -15.72 -5.37
N THR A 518 20.99 -15.27 -4.74
CA THR A 518 21.10 -13.92 -4.14
C THR A 518 22.32 -13.14 -4.63
N VAL A 519 22.95 -13.57 -5.73
CA VAL A 519 24.09 -12.91 -6.37
C VAL A 519 23.64 -11.72 -7.21
N SER A 520 22.51 -11.79 -7.91
CA SER A 520 22.08 -10.76 -8.85
C SER A 520 21.54 -9.50 -8.15
N ASP A 521 21.54 -8.40 -8.91
CA ASP A 521 20.98 -7.10 -8.57
C ASP A 521 20.23 -6.51 -9.78
N TYR A 522 19.80 -5.24 -9.70
CA TYR A 522 19.11 -4.55 -10.80
C TYR A 522 19.95 -3.46 -11.49
N ARG A 523 21.28 -3.44 -11.33
CA ARG A 523 22.14 -2.37 -11.87
C ARG A 523 21.92 -2.13 -13.36
N ALA A 524 21.94 -3.20 -14.16
CA ALA A 524 21.73 -3.14 -15.60
C ALA A 524 20.37 -2.52 -16.01
N LYS A 525 19.37 -2.55 -15.13
CA LYS A 525 18.06 -1.96 -15.39
C LYS A 525 17.98 -0.46 -15.08
N ILE A 526 18.94 0.08 -14.32
CA ILE A 526 18.91 1.47 -13.85
C ILE A 526 20.13 2.30 -14.29
N GLU A 527 21.17 1.68 -14.85
CA GLU A 527 22.41 2.38 -15.22
C GLU A 527 22.25 3.46 -16.29
N ALA A 528 21.19 3.40 -17.10
CA ALA A 528 20.86 4.42 -18.09
C ALA A 528 20.27 5.71 -17.47
N PHE A 529 19.94 5.70 -16.17
CA PHE A 529 19.36 6.84 -15.48
C PHE A 529 20.43 7.58 -14.68
N HIS A 530 20.36 8.91 -14.66
CA HIS A 530 21.33 9.76 -13.97
C HIS A 530 20.74 10.53 -12.78
N MET A 531 19.42 10.44 -12.58
CA MET A 531 18.72 10.91 -11.38
C MET A 531 18.46 9.74 -10.42
N PRO A 532 18.03 10.01 -9.16
CA PRO A 532 17.67 8.96 -8.23
C PRO A 532 16.55 8.09 -8.75
N TYR A 533 16.70 6.77 -8.65
CA TYR A 533 15.72 5.79 -9.13
C TYR A 533 15.01 5.09 -7.98
N VAL A 534 13.69 5.24 -7.91
CA VAL A 534 12.81 4.55 -6.95
C VAL A 534 11.98 3.50 -7.70
N THR A 535 12.08 2.24 -7.28
CA THR A 535 11.30 1.15 -7.89
C THR A 535 9.81 1.32 -7.62
N HIS A 536 9.01 1.46 -8.67
CA HIS A 536 7.56 1.53 -8.60
C HIS A 536 6.93 0.17 -8.29
N GLU A 537 6.04 0.11 -7.29
CA GLU A 537 5.17 -1.04 -6.97
C GLU A 537 5.90 -2.40 -6.95
N MET A 538 6.95 -2.48 -6.14
CA MET A 538 7.72 -3.71 -5.93
C MET A 538 6.93 -4.72 -5.09
N GLY A 539 7.10 -6.01 -5.37
CA GLY A 539 6.45 -7.08 -4.61
C GLY A 539 4.94 -7.12 -4.79
N GLN A 540 4.48 -8.08 -5.58
CA GLN A 540 3.08 -8.20 -6.04
C GLN A 540 2.65 -9.67 -5.98
N TRP A 541 3.03 -10.32 -4.89
CA TRP A 541 2.91 -11.76 -4.69
C TRP A 541 1.65 -12.05 -3.89
N CYS A 542 0.72 -12.84 -4.40
CA CYS A 542 -0.53 -13.11 -3.68
C CYS A 542 -0.38 -14.20 -2.60
N VAL A 543 -1.25 -14.11 -1.59
CA VAL A 543 -1.54 -15.16 -0.62
C VAL A 543 -2.99 -15.64 -0.76
N PHE A 544 -3.29 -16.87 -0.33
CA PHE A 544 -4.67 -17.36 -0.24
C PHE A 544 -5.49 -16.54 0.78
N PRO A 545 -6.82 -16.33 0.63
CA PRO A 545 -7.59 -15.51 1.55
C PRO A 545 -7.61 -15.99 3.02
N ASP A 546 -7.49 -15.05 3.97
CA ASP A 546 -7.75 -15.29 5.39
C ASP A 546 -9.23 -15.05 5.72
N PHE A 547 -10.02 -16.12 5.75
CA PHE A 547 -11.44 -16.00 6.07
C PHE A 547 -11.73 -15.68 7.55
N THR A 548 -10.73 -15.77 8.45
CA THR A 548 -10.91 -15.33 9.83
C THR A 548 -11.02 -13.80 9.94
N GLU A 549 -10.71 -13.09 8.86
CA GLU A 549 -10.85 -11.64 8.78
C GLU A 549 -12.30 -11.17 8.58
N ILE A 550 -13.18 -12.01 8.02
CA ILE A 550 -14.57 -11.64 7.67
C ILE A 550 -15.30 -10.93 8.83
N PRO A 551 -15.27 -11.42 10.09
CA PRO A 551 -15.98 -10.77 11.20
C PRO A 551 -15.44 -9.37 11.58
N LYS A 552 -14.26 -8.98 11.12
CA LYS A 552 -13.65 -7.66 11.41
C LYS A 552 -14.28 -6.53 10.59
N TYR A 553 -14.95 -6.85 9.49
CA TYR A 553 -15.60 -5.89 8.58
C TYR A 553 -16.96 -5.43 9.12
N THR A 554 -16.95 -4.77 10.28
CA THR A 554 -18.16 -4.34 11.01
C THR A 554 -18.71 -2.99 10.56
N GLY A 555 -17.90 -2.17 9.88
CA GLY A 555 -18.21 -0.76 9.57
C GLY A 555 -19.10 -0.56 8.34
N VAL A 556 -18.71 0.29 7.39
CA VAL A 556 -19.50 0.52 6.16
C VAL A 556 -19.15 -0.43 5.02
N MET A 557 -17.95 -1.02 5.02
CA MET A 557 -17.56 -2.00 4.01
C MET A 557 -17.70 -3.43 4.55
N ARG A 558 -18.09 -4.36 3.70
CA ARG A 558 -18.27 -5.80 3.99
C ARG A 558 -17.39 -6.64 3.08
N ALA A 559 -16.75 -7.67 3.63
CA ALA A 559 -15.94 -8.61 2.86
C ALA A 559 -16.78 -9.69 2.15
N ARG A 560 -17.76 -9.27 1.33
CA ARG A 560 -18.64 -10.20 0.59
C ARG A 560 -17.88 -11.03 -0.44
N ASN A 561 -16.82 -10.47 -1.02
CA ASN A 561 -15.80 -11.18 -1.78
C ASN A 561 -15.24 -12.39 -1.01
N PHE A 562 -14.81 -12.21 0.24
CA PHE A 562 -14.25 -13.29 1.05
C PHE A 562 -15.31 -14.33 1.41
N GLU A 563 -16.52 -13.89 1.74
CA GLU A 563 -17.63 -14.82 1.96
C GLU A 563 -17.97 -15.67 0.73
N LEU A 564 -17.88 -15.09 -0.48
CA LEU A 564 -18.03 -15.82 -1.74
C LEU A 564 -16.90 -16.85 -1.91
N PHE A 565 -15.64 -16.44 -1.74
CA PHE A 565 -14.50 -17.33 -1.89
C PHE A 565 -14.51 -18.47 -0.86
N GLN A 566 -14.94 -18.18 0.38
CA GLN A 566 -15.11 -19.17 1.44
C GLN A 566 -16.21 -20.18 1.10
N GLY A 567 -17.39 -19.70 0.69
CA GLY A 567 -18.49 -20.55 0.28
C GLY A 567 -18.14 -21.42 -0.93
N HIS A 568 -17.42 -20.86 -1.90
CA HIS A 568 -16.94 -21.61 -3.06
C HIS A 568 -15.92 -22.69 -2.67
N LEU A 569 -14.95 -22.38 -1.81
CA LEU A 569 -13.98 -23.37 -1.31
C LEU A 569 -14.68 -24.50 -0.53
N GLN A 570 -15.70 -24.17 0.26
CA GLN A 570 -16.51 -25.15 0.99
C GLN A 570 -17.29 -26.06 0.04
N ALA A 571 -17.90 -25.50 -1.02
CA ALA A 571 -18.57 -26.28 -2.06
C ALA A 571 -17.62 -27.22 -2.82
N LYS A 572 -16.32 -26.89 -2.89
CA LYS A 572 -15.25 -27.74 -3.42
C LYS A 572 -14.72 -28.77 -2.40
N GLY A 573 -15.30 -28.84 -1.20
CA GLY A 573 -14.92 -29.80 -0.17
C GLY A 573 -13.57 -29.51 0.49
N MET A 574 -13.08 -28.26 0.42
CA MET A 574 -11.77 -27.86 0.95
C MET A 574 -11.85 -26.76 2.02
N GLY A 575 -13.03 -26.51 2.59
CA GLY A 575 -13.23 -25.44 3.58
C GLY A 575 -12.33 -25.58 4.82
N ASN A 576 -12.06 -26.81 5.26
CA ASN A 576 -11.16 -27.12 6.38
C ASN A 576 -9.68 -26.79 6.08
N LYS A 577 -9.30 -26.65 4.81
CA LYS A 577 -7.92 -26.34 4.39
C LYS A 577 -7.61 -24.85 4.33
N ALA A 578 -8.59 -23.98 4.49
CA ALA A 578 -8.42 -22.54 4.27
C ALA A 578 -7.25 -21.95 5.07
N LYS A 579 -7.13 -22.29 6.35
CA LYS A 579 -6.04 -21.83 7.22
C LYS A 579 -4.67 -22.35 6.79
N ASP A 580 -4.61 -23.59 6.33
CA ASP A 580 -3.37 -24.22 5.89
C ASP A 580 -2.92 -23.65 4.54
N PHE A 581 -3.85 -23.44 3.60
CA PHE A 581 -3.58 -22.75 2.35
C PHE A 581 -3.09 -21.32 2.57
N PHE A 582 -3.75 -20.57 3.45
CA PHE A 582 -3.33 -19.23 3.84
C PHE A 582 -1.91 -19.22 4.42
N THR A 583 -1.64 -20.11 5.38
CA THR A 583 -0.32 -20.17 6.04
C THR A 583 0.77 -20.58 5.05
N ALA A 584 0.53 -21.62 4.24
CA ALA A 584 1.53 -22.15 3.32
C ALA A 584 1.85 -21.18 2.18
N SER A 585 0.83 -20.60 1.55
CA SER A 585 1.04 -19.56 0.54
C SER A 585 1.66 -18.29 1.13
N GLY A 586 1.33 -17.94 2.38
CA GLY A 586 1.90 -16.76 3.06
C GLY A 586 3.40 -16.90 3.34
N LYS A 587 3.87 -18.12 3.66
CA LYS A 587 5.31 -18.40 3.81
C LYS A 587 6.07 -18.21 2.51
N LEU A 588 5.51 -18.67 1.38
CA LEU A 588 6.10 -18.43 0.06
C LEU A 588 6.09 -16.95 -0.32
N GLN A 589 4.98 -16.24 -0.06
CA GLN A 589 4.87 -14.80 -0.28
C GLN A 589 5.96 -14.04 0.47
N ALA A 590 6.16 -14.34 1.75
CA ALA A 590 7.20 -13.72 2.58
C ALA A 590 8.62 -14.01 2.06
N LEU A 591 8.87 -15.23 1.55
CA LEU A 591 10.14 -15.59 0.91
C LEU A 591 10.39 -14.77 -0.37
N CYS A 592 9.36 -14.58 -1.21
CA CYS A 592 9.45 -13.76 -2.41
C CYS A 592 9.77 -12.29 -2.06
N TYR A 593 9.05 -11.71 -1.10
CA TYR A 593 9.33 -10.34 -0.62
C TYR A 593 10.75 -10.20 -0.07
N LYS A 594 11.20 -11.16 0.74
CA LYS A 594 12.56 -11.15 1.29
C LYS A 594 13.60 -11.05 0.19
N LEU A 595 13.57 -11.98 -0.77
CA LEU A 595 14.62 -12.06 -1.79
C LEU A 595 14.55 -10.91 -2.79
N GLU A 596 13.36 -10.38 -3.07
CA GLU A 596 13.18 -9.20 -3.92
C GLU A 596 13.67 -7.91 -3.23
N ILE A 597 13.33 -7.71 -1.95
CA ILE A 597 13.81 -6.56 -1.16
C ILE A 597 15.33 -6.62 -1.03
N GLU A 598 15.90 -7.76 -0.65
CA GLU A 598 17.35 -7.92 -0.55
C GLU A 598 18.04 -7.61 -1.89
N LYS A 599 17.46 -8.01 -3.03
CA LYS A 599 17.98 -7.67 -4.36
C LYS A 599 17.99 -6.16 -4.62
N SER A 600 16.96 -5.44 -4.18
CA SER A 600 16.91 -3.97 -4.23
C SER A 600 17.93 -3.32 -3.28
N LEU A 601 18.14 -3.87 -2.09
CA LEU A 601 19.14 -3.39 -1.14
C LEU A 601 20.59 -3.66 -1.61
N ARG A 602 20.80 -4.72 -2.40
CA ARG A 602 22.08 -5.01 -3.08
C ARG A 602 22.33 -4.16 -4.32
N THR A 603 21.29 -3.57 -4.91
CA THR A 603 21.41 -2.81 -6.17
C THR A 603 22.13 -1.49 -5.90
N PRO A 604 23.37 -1.30 -6.40
CA PRO A 604 24.07 -0.04 -6.24
C PRO A 604 23.30 1.07 -6.98
N ASP A 605 23.47 2.30 -6.52
CA ASP A 605 22.86 3.52 -7.09
C ASP A 605 21.32 3.59 -7.14
N GLY A 606 20.60 2.54 -6.73
CA GLY A 606 19.15 2.65 -6.52
C GLY A 606 18.84 3.56 -5.32
N ALA A 607 17.85 4.44 -5.44
CA ALA A 607 17.48 5.40 -4.40
C ALA A 607 16.34 4.91 -3.49
N GLY A 608 15.64 3.84 -3.87
CA GLY A 608 14.61 3.24 -3.03
C GLY A 608 13.73 2.24 -3.75
N PHE A 609 12.74 1.75 -3.03
CA PHE A 609 11.60 1.03 -3.58
C PHE A 609 10.31 1.55 -2.95
N GLN A 610 9.20 1.34 -3.64
CA GLN A 610 7.85 1.49 -3.11
C GLN A 610 7.17 0.12 -3.27
N LEU A 611 6.86 -0.54 -2.17
CA LEU A 611 6.05 -1.76 -2.22
C LEU A 611 4.69 -1.43 -2.83
N LEU A 612 4.10 -2.35 -3.57
CA LEU A 612 2.70 -2.22 -3.98
C LEU A 612 1.77 -2.12 -2.77
N GLY A 613 2.10 -2.83 -1.69
CA GLY A 613 1.37 -2.77 -0.44
C GLY A 613 2.01 -3.68 0.58
N LEU A 614 2.24 -3.14 1.77
CA LEU A 614 2.51 -3.91 2.97
C LEU A 614 1.20 -4.53 3.50
N GLN A 615 0.11 -3.82 3.26
CA GLN A 615 -1.28 -4.17 3.50
C GLN A 615 -1.96 -4.69 2.22
N ASP A 616 -3.01 -5.49 2.38
CA ASP A 616 -3.84 -5.93 1.26
C ASP A 616 -4.58 -4.76 0.60
N PHE A 617 -4.70 -4.87 -0.72
CA PHE A 617 -5.45 -3.96 -1.55
C PHE A 617 -6.82 -4.59 -1.88
N PRO A 618 -7.94 -4.03 -1.37
CA PRO A 618 -9.26 -4.63 -1.57
C PRO A 618 -9.77 -4.54 -3.01
N GLY A 619 -9.24 -3.62 -3.82
CA GLY A 619 -9.64 -3.42 -5.21
C GLY A 619 -9.19 -4.51 -6.18
N GLN A 620 -9.56 -4.34 -7.45
CA GLN A 620 -9.03 -5.13 -8.58
C GLN A 620 -9.11 -6.67 -8.40
N GLY A 621 -10.26 -7.15 -7.91
CA GLY A 621 -10.49 -8.57 -7.65
C GLY A 621 -10.00 -9.04 -6.27
N SER A 622 -9.77 -8.12 -5.32
CA SER A 622 -9.17 -8.39 -4.01
C SER A 622 -7.71 -8.83 -4.15
N ALA A 623 -6.81 -7.89 -4.41
CA ALA A 623 -5.38 -8.16 -4.51
C ALA A 623 -4.75 -8.41 -3.13
N LEU A 624 -4.63 -9.69 -2.77
CA LEU A 624 -4.09 -10.16 -1.48
C LEU A 624 -2.56 -10.19 -1.47
N ILE A 625 -1.95 -9.03 -1.70
CA ILE A 625 -0.50 -8.86 -1.85
C ILE A 625 0.21 -8.49 -0.56
N GLY A 626 -0.52 -8.03 0.46
CA GLY A 626 0.08 -7.56 1.71
C GLY A 626 0.45 -8.69 2.65
N VAL A 627 1.46 -8.46 3.50
CA VAL A 627 1.71 -9.29 4.70
C VAL A 627 0.92 -8.81 5.92
N LEU A 628 0.32 -7.63 5.80
CA LEU A 628 -0.72 -7.10 6.67
C LEU A 628 -2.06 -7.18 5.95
N ASN A 629 -3.16 -7.27 6.71
CA ASN A 629 -4.49 -7.13 6.14
C ASN A 629 -4.86 -5.66 5.90
N ALA A 630 -6.05 -5.39 5.35
CA ALA A 630 -6.54 -4.04 5.07
C ALA A 630 -6.69 -3.14 6.33
N PHE A 631 -6.65 -3.73 7.52
CA PHE A 631 -6.63 -3.02 8.81
C PHE A 631 -5.22 -2.75 9.35
N TRP A 632 -4.18 -3.00 8.55
CA TRP A 632 -2.77 -2.89 8.94
C TRP A 632 -2.36 -3.85 10.08
N GLN A 633 -3.06 -4.98 10.22
CA GLN A 633 -2.77 -6.00 11.23
C GLN A 633 -1.95 -7.14 10.64
N GLU A 634 -1.04 -7.72 11.42
CA GLU A 634 -0.26 -8.88 11.00
C GLU A 634 -1.18 -10.08 10.70
N LYS A 635 -0.91 -10.74 9.58
CA LYS A 635 -1.61 -11.94 9.11
C LYS A 635 -1.15 -13.24 9.79
N GLY A 636 -0.03 -13.20 10.52
CA GLY A 636 0.42 -14.29 11.39
C GLY A 636 1.46 -15.26 10.82
N TYR A 637 1.74 -15.25 9.50
CA TYR A 637 2.82 -16.09 8.91
C TYR A 637 4.19 -15.41 8.90
N ILE A 638 4.25 -14.09 9.05
CA ILE A 638 5.49 -13.32 9.25
C ILE A 638 5.21 -12.11 10.15
N SER A 639 6.04 -11.93 11.20
CA SER A 639 5.97 -10.78 12.10
C SER A 639 6.85 -9.62 11.65
N ALA A 640 6.58 -8.42 12.14
CA ALA A 640 7.41 -7.22 11.94
C ALA A 640 8.88 -7.47 12.31
N LYS A 641 9.12 -8.21 13.40
CA LYS A 641 10.48 -8.55 13.87
C LYS A 641 11.23 -9.42 12.85
N GLN A 642 10.54 -10.39 12.23
CA GLN A 642 11.12 -11.25 11.20
C GLN A 642 11.33 -10.47 9.91
N TRP A 643 10.36 -9.65 9.50
CA TRP A 643 10.47 -8.81 8.31
C TRP A 643 11.65 -7.83 8.38
N ARG A 644 11.87 -7.20 9.54
CA ARG A 644 13.00 -6.29 9.78
C ARG A 644 14.38 -6.93 9.68
N ARG A 645 14.48 -8.25 9.51
CA ARG A 645 15.76 -8.91 9.23
C ARG A 645 16.25 -8.64 7.82
N PHE A 646 15.34 -8.40 6.87
CA PHE A 646 15.67 -8.11 5.46
C PHE A 646 15.18 -6.74 4.98
N CYS A 647 14.36 -6.02 5.74
CA CYS A 647 13.91 -4.66 5.42
C CYS A 647 14.11 -3.74 6.63
N ASN A 648 15.23 -3.03 6.70
CA ASN A 648 15.59 -2.18 7.85
C ASN A 648 16.62 -1.11 7.43
N THR A 649 17.04 -0.26 8.38
CA THR A 649 18.11 0.73 8.20
C THR A 649 19.48 0.08 8.04
N THR A 650 19.69 -1.12 8.60
CA THR A 650 20.91 -1.92 8.41
C THR A 650 20.51 -3.36 8.16
N VAL A 651 21.02 -3.96 7.09
CA VAL A 651 20.70 -5.33 6.68
C VAL A 651 21.98 -6.03 6.24
N PRO A 652 22.42 -7.09 6.96
CA PRO A 652 23.37 -8.05 6.43
C PRO A 652 22.78 -8.75 5.19
N LEU A 653 23.56 -8.80 4.12
CA LEU A 653 23.17 -9.39 2.85
C LEU A 653 24.17 -10.48 2.48
N SER A 654 23.67 -11.56 1.88
CA SER A 654 24.47 -12.69 1.43
C SER A 654 24.30 -12.89 -0.07
N ARG A 655 25.38 -13.26 -0.76
CA ARG A 655 25.39 -13.67 -2.17
C ARG A 655 25.64 -15.18 -2.26
N ILE A 656 24.59 -15.92 -2.56
CA ILE A 656 24.52 -17.39 -2.66
C ILE A 656 24.12 -17.74 -4.09
N ALA A 657 24.93 -18.55 -4.77
CA ALA A 657 24.71 -18.90 -6.18
C ALA A 657 23.61 -19.95 -6.39
N LYS A 658 23.36 -20.82 -5.41
CA LYS A 658 22.31 -21.84 -5.44
C LYS A 658 21.95 -22.27 -4.02
N PHE A 659 20.77 -22.85 -3.83
CA PHE A 659 20.28 -23.24 -2.51
C PHE A 659 20.26 -24.75 -2.26
N THR A 660 20.61 -25.56 -3.25
CA THR A 660 20.65 -27.02 -3.14
C THR A 660 22.03 -27.55 -3.53
N TYR A 661 22.62 -28.36 -2.67
CA TYR A 661 23.99 -28.85 -2.79
C TYR A 661 24.05 -30.37 -2.57
N THR A 662 25.06 -31.02 -3.14
CA THR A 662 25.53 -32.31 -2.64
C THR A 662 26.61 -32.14 -1.57
N ASN A 663 26.75 -33.14 -0.70
CA ASN A 663 27.68 -33.07 0.43
C ASN A 663 29.18 -33.13 0.05
N ASP A 664 29.53 -33.42 -1.19
CA ASP A 664 30.89 -33.29 -1.71
C ASP A 664 31.22 -31.87 -2.20
N GLU A 665 30.26 -30.95 -2.13
CA GLU A 665 30.46 -29.54 -2.49
C GLU A 665 30.96 -28.69 -1.31
N THR A 666 31.34 -27.45 -1.61
CA THR A 666 31.61 -26.41 -0.62
C THR A 666 30.52 -25.35 -0.72
N PHE A 667 29.91 -25.03 0.42
CA PHE A 667 29.01 -23.88 0.52
C PHE A 667 29.83 -22.60 0.54
N GLU A 668 29.51 -21.68 -0.38
CA GLU A 668 30.14 -20.36 -0.48
C GLU A 668 29.08 -19.26 -0.41
N SER A 669 29.36 -18.23 0.39
CA SER A 669 28.50 -17.07 0.53
C SER A 669 29.32 -15.81 0.82
N ALA A 670 29.31 -14.85 -0.11
CA ALA A 670 29.90 -13.54 0.16
C ALA A 670 28.95 -12.72 1.03
N ILE A 671 29.47 -12.10 2.10
CA ILE A 671 28.70 -11.27 3.02
C ILE A 671 29.03 -9.80 2.78
N GLU A 672 27.98 -9.01 2.58
CA GLU A 672 28.02 -7.57 2.47
C GLU A 672 26.98 -6.92 3.40
N ILE A 673 27.07 -5.62 3.60
CA ILE A 673 26.11 -4.89 4.43
C ILE A 673 25.52 -3.69 3.67
N TYR A 674 24.20 -3.55 3.79
CA TYR A 674 23.44 -2.35 3.49
C TYR A 674 23.30 -1.54 4.78
N HIS A 675 23.60 -0.24 4.75
CA HIS A 675 23.49 0.64 5.92
C HIS A 675 23.05 2.05 5.52
N TYR A 676 21.87 2.47 5.95
CA TYR A 676 21.35 3.85 5.88
C TYR A 676 20.84 4.26 7.27
N GLY A 677 21.66 4.05 8.31
CA GLY A 677 21.38 4.51 9.66
C GLY A 677 21.74 5.98 9.88
N ALA A 678 21.43 6.51 11.06
CA ALA A 678 21.70 7.89 11.43
C ALA A 678 23.21 8.24 11.44
N ARG A 679 24.07 7.24 11.67
CA ARG A 679 25.53 7.38 11.77
C ARG A 679 26.20 6.08 11.33
N ALA A 680 27.45 6.21 10.86
CA ALA A 680 28.29 5.06 10.56
C ALA A 680 28.43 4.14 11.79
N LEU A 681 28.52 2.82 11.55
CA LEU A 681 28.81 1.83 12.59
C LEU A 681 30.33 1.71 12.73
N THR A 682 30.89 2.18 13.84
CA THR A 682 32.34 2.12 14.09
C THR A 682 32.74 0.81 14.75
N ASN A 683 33.86 0.23 14.30
CA ASN A 683 34.39 -1.04 14.85
C ASN A 683 33.35 -2.17 14.90
N ALA A 684 32.47 -2.23 13.88
CA ALA A 684 31.39 -3.20 13.81
C ALA A 684 31.94 -4.58 13.47
N VAL A 685 31.54 -5.59 14.23
CA VAL A 685 31.89 -7.00 14.00
C VAL A 685 30.65 -7.72 13.51
N VAL A 686 30.75 -8.36 12.35
CA VAL A 686 29.69 -9.22 11.81
C VAL A 686 30.05 -10.67 12.05
N GLU A 687 29.16 -11.38 12.75
CA GLU A 687 29.28 -12.80 13.10
C GLU A 687 28.36 -13.61 12.18
N TRP A 688 28.77 -14.84 11.86
CA TRP A 688 27.96 -15.76 11.06
C TRP A 688 27.96 -17.15 11.68
N THR A 689 26.84 -17.87 11.53
CA THR A 689 26.65 -19.24 12.03
C THR A 689 25.85 -20.06 11.02
N ILE A 690 26.28 -21.31 10.77
CA ILE A 690 25.51 -22.31 10.03
C ILE A 690 24.96 -23.32 11.03
N ARG A 691 23.64 -23.51 11.02
CA ARG A 691 22.93 -24.45 11.91
C ARG A 691 22.09 -25.45 11.12
N ASN A 692 21.90 -26.65 11.68
CA ASN A 692 20.86 -27.56 11.19
C ASN A 692 19.51 -27.29 11.87
N ASP A 693 18.46 -27.98 11.44
CA ASP A 693 17.10 -27.83 11.97
C ASP A 693 16.93 -28.20 13.44
N LYS A 694 17.87 -28.95 14.01
CA LYS A 694 17.91 -29.26 15.45
C LYS A 694 18.60 -28.16 16.26
N GLY A 695 19.02 -27.06 15.61
CA GLY A 695 19.73 -25.93 16.21
C GLY A 695 21.23 -26.16 16.42
N ALA A 696 21.76 -27.33 16.06
CA ALA A 696 23.17 -27.66 16.23
C ALA A 696 24.04 -26.84 15.27
N ILE A 697 25.11 -26.27 15.79
CA ILE A 697 26.06 -25.46 15.02
C ILE A 697 26.97 -26.39 14.21
N ILE A 698 26.92 -26.25 12.89
CA ILE A 698 27.84 -26.92 11.96
C ILE A 698 29.15 -26.14 11.88
N LYS A 699 29.04 -24.82 11.72
CA LYS A 699 30.19 -23.92 11.66
C LYS A 699 29.80 -22.50 12.10
N LYS A 700 30.75 -21.73 12.60
CA LYS A 700 30.58 -20.31 12.91
C LYS A 700 31.89 -19.55 12.70
N GLY A 701 31.78 -18.24 12.55
CA GLY A 701 32.94 -17.35 12.44
C GLY A 701 32.54 -15.88 12.63
N ALA A 702 33.53 -15.00 12.53
CA ALA A 702 33.34 -13.56 12.56
C ALA A 702 34.30 -12.91 11.56
N PHE A 703 33.88 -11.81 10.95
CA PHE A 703 34.74 -10.98 10.12
C PHE A 703 35.55 -10.00 10.98
N ALA A 704 36.65 -9.49 10.42
CA ALA A 704 37.43 -8.44 11.07
C ALA A 704 36.55 -7.21 11.34
N PRO A 705 36.78 -6.48 12.45
CA PRO A 705 36.05 -5.25 12.72
C PRO A 705 36.22 -4.24 11.58
N ALA A 706 35.14 -3.58 11.18
CA ALA A 706 35.15 -2.57 10.13
C ALA A 706 34.29 -1.35 10.51
N THR A 707 34.63 -0.19 9.96
CA THR A 707 33.73 0.97 9.98
C THR A 707 32.81 0.92 8.77
N ILE A 708 31.51 0.88 9.03
CA ILE A 708 30.47 0.75 7.99
C ILE A 708 29.80 2.11 7.83
N HIS A 709 30.13 2.80 6.74
CA HIS A 709 29.54 4.08 6.38
C HIS A 709 28.14 3.92 5.76
N SER A 710 27.40 5.03 5.65
CA SER A 710 26.10 5.02 4.96
C SER A 710 26.30 4.68 3.47
N GLY A 711 25.58 3.68 2.99
CA GLY A 711 25.68 3.17 1.64
C GLY A 711 25.26 1.71 1.51
N LYS A 712 25.59 1.13 0.37
CA LYS A 712 25.30 -0.25 0.00
C LYS A 712 26.59 -1.01 -0.28
N ASN A 713 26.49 -2.33 -0.37
CA ASN A 713 27.55 -3.20 -0.88
C ASN A 713 28.89 -3.09 -0.14
N THR A 714 28.89 -2.72 1.15
CA THR A 714 30.12 -2.76 1.96
C THR A 714 30.52 -4.21 2.18
N GLN A 715 31.59 -4.66 1.52
CA GLN A 715 32.05 -6.05 1.54
C GLN A 715 32.72 -6.39 2.88
N LEU A 716 32.41 -7.55 3.44
CA LEU A 716 33.00 -8.02 4.71
C LEU A 716 33.87 -9.26 4.54
N GLY A 717 33.48 -10.19 3.67
CA GLY A 717 34.27 -11.38 3.37
C GLY A 717 33.43 -12.54 2.84
N MET A 718 34.07 -13.71 2.74
CA MET A 718 33.46 -14.93 2.21
C MET A 718 33.32 -15.99 3.32
N VAL A 719 32.13 -16.57 3.44
CA VAL A 719 31.91 -17.81 4.21
C VAL A 719 32.20 -18.98 3.28
N ARG A 720 33.09 -19.90 3.69
CA ARG A 720 33.42 -21.14 2.98
C ARG A 720 33.34 -22.32 3.93
N VAL A 721 32.45 -23.27 3.65
CA VAL A 721 32.25 -24.46 4.49
C VAL A 721 32.14 -25.70 3.62
N ALA A 722 33.09 -26.62 3.73
CA ALA A 722 33.00 -27.94 3.11
C ALA A 722 31.82 -28.71 3.70
N LEU A 723 31.03 -29.37 2.86
CA LEU A 723 29.78 -30.02 3.28
C LEU A 723 29.93 -31.51 3.59
N ALA A 724 31.17 -32.03 3.56
CA ALA A 724 31.46 -33.46 3.67
C ALA A 724 30.92 -34.11 4.95
N ASP A 725 30.79 -33.34 6.05
CA ASP A 725 30.27 -33.83 7.32
C ASP A 725 28.75 -33.99 7.36
N VAL A 726 28.03 -33.46 6.36
CA VAL A 726 26.59 -33.65 6.21
C VAL A 726 26.33 -34.98 5.50
N ARG A 727 26.13 -36.04 6.29
CA ARG A 727 25.98 -37.43 5.77
C ARG A 727 24.55 -37.81 5.40
N GLU A 728 23.57 -37.10 5.94
CA GLU A 728 22.14 -37.29 5.65
C GLU A 728 21.57 -36.04 5.01
N ALA A 729 20.44 -36.18 4.30
CA ALA A 729 19.73 -35.03 3.76
C ALA A 729 19.37 -34.05 4.88
N ALA A 730 19.80 -32.80 4.77
CA ALA A 730 19.58 -31.78 5.79
C ALA A 730 19.23 -30.42 5.18
N ARG A 731 18.31 -29.70 5.84
CA ARG A 731 18.21 -28.25 5.70
C ARG A 731 19.17 -27.59 6.70
N LEU A 732 19.95 -26.64 6.21
CA LEU A 732 20.85 -25.81 6.99
C LEU A 732 20.43 -24.34 6.88
N THR A 733 20.77 -23.55 7.88
CA THR A 733 20.51 -22.10 7.92
C THR A 733 21.81 -21.36 8.13
N LEU A 734 22.18 -20.50 7.18
CA LEU A 734 23.20 -19.47 7.40
C LEU A 734 22.53 -18.28 8.09
N GLU A 735 22.97 -17.91 9.29
CA GLU A 735 22.58 -16.68 9.96
C GLU A 735 23.77 -15.74 10.05
N THR A 736 23.53 -14.44 9.84
CA THR A 736 24.51 -13.36 9.98
C THR A 736 23.97 -12.28 10.92
N THR A 737 24.81 -11.77 11.82
CA THR A 737 24.40 -10.80 12.86
C THR A 737 25.46 -9.71 13.03
N VAL A 738 25.04 -8.46 13.23
CA VAL A 738 25.94 -7.37 13.63
C VAL A 738 26.03 -7.34 15.16
N LYS A 739 27.19 -7.70 15.69
CA LYS A 739 27.44 -7.88 17.14
C LYS A 739 27.03 -6.64 17.94
N GLY A 740 26.34 -6.86 19.07
CA GLY A 740 25.89 -5.78 19.96
C GLY A 740 24.69 -4.99 19.45
N THR A 741 24.06 -5.43 18.35
CA THR A 741 22.85 -4.82 17.79
C THR A 741 21.75 -5.87 17.59
N HIS A 742 20.58 -5.42 17.13
CA HIS A 742 19.48 -6.30 16.75
C HIS A 742 19.50 -6.66 15.24
N PHE A 743 20.46 -6.17 14.47
CA PHE A 743 20.52 -6.38 13.02
C PHE A 743 21.04 -7.79 12.71
N ALA A 744 20.23 -8.54 11.96
CA ALA A 744 20.52 -9.92 11.59
C ALA A 744 19.73 -10.30 10.33
N ASN A 745 20.24 -11.28 9.58
CA ASN A 745 19.53 -11.90 8.46
C ASN A 745 19.95 -13.38 8.31
N ASP A 746 19.16 -14.17 7.60
CA ASP A 746 19.35 -15.63 7.47
C ASP A 746 18.96 -16.17 6.09
N TRP A 747 19.46 -17.35 5.72
CA TRP A 747 19.09 -18.04 4.49
C TRP A 747 19.10 -19.56 4.69
N HIS A 748 18.02 -20.23 4.28
CA HIS A 748 17.97 -21.69 4.24
C HIS A 748 18.67 -22.21 2.98
N PHE A 749 19.41 -23.30 3.11
CA PHE A 749 19.94 -24.08 2.00
C PHE A 749 19.90 -25.57 2.34
N TRP A 750 19.91 -26.44 1.33
CA TRP A 750 19.75 -27.88 1.50
C TRP A 750 20.99 -28.60 1.01
N VAL A 751 21.37 -29.62 1.76
CA VAL A 751 22.51 -30.47 1.46
C VAL A 751 22.02 -31.90 1.40
N TYR A 752 22.29 -32.57 0.27
CA TYR A 752 21.88 -33.93 0.01
C TYR A 752 23.11 -34.85 -0.15
N PRO A 753 23.03 -36.13 0.26
CA PRO A 753 24.13 -37.07 0.03
C PRO A 753 24.43 -37.20 -1.48
N LYS A 754 25.71 -37.11 -1.89
CA LYS A 754 26.09 -37.34 -3.29
C LYS A 754 25.68 -38.73 -3.75
N THR A 755 25.93 -39.73 -2.92
CA THR A 755 25.60 -41.14 -3.17
C THR A 755 24.45 -41.54 -2.26
N LEU A 756 23.42 -42.15 -2.84
CA LEU A 756 22.24 -42.62 -2.12
C LEU A 756 22.24 -44.17 -2.10
N PRO A 757 21.78 -44.80 -1.01
CA PRO A 757 21.58 -46.24 -0.96
C PRO A 757 20.61 -46.73 -2.05
N ALA A 758 20.78 -47.99 -2.47
CA ALA A 758 19.83 -48.62 -3.38
C ALA A 758 18.44 -48.79 -2.72
N SER A 759 17.37 -48.59 -3.48
CA SER A 759 16.00 -48.88 -3.04
C SER A 759 15.70 -50.38 -3.29
N GLY A 760 15.37 -51.12 -2.22
CA GLY A 760 15.30 -52.59 -2.24
C GLY A 760 13.92 -53.20 -2.48
N ALA A 761 12.95 -52.46 -3.04
CA ALA A 761 11.56 -52.94 -3.12
C ALA A 761 11.12 -53.36 -4.53
N ASN A 762 10.20 -54.34 -4.55
CA ASN A 762 9.51 -54.79 -5.75
C ASN A 762 8.42 -53.77 -6.16
N VAL A 763 8.84 -52.67 -6.78
CA VAL A 763 7.99 -51.59 -7.29
C VAL A 763 8.10 -51.57 -8.81
N HIS A 764 6.96 -51.52 -9.51
CA HIS A 764 6.91 -51.30 -10.94
C HIS A 764 6.99 -49.80 -11.23
N TYR A 765 8.12 -49.34 -11.77
CA TYR A 765 8.32 -47.95 -12.17
C TYR A 765 7.94 -47.76 -13.63
N THR A 766 7.09 -46.78 -13.91
CA THR A 766 6.63 -46.46 -15.27
C THR A 766 6.32 -44.96 -15.41
N ASP A 767 6.27 -44.45 -16.63
CA ASP A 767 5.82 -43.09 -16.97
C ASP A 767 4.37 -43.06 -17.50
N THR A 768 3.77 -44.23 -17.72
CA THR A 768 2.46 -44.40 -18.36
C THR A 768 1.62 -45.44 -17.63
N LEU A 769 0.33 -45.16 -17.47
CA LEU A 769 -0.64 -46.13 -16.94
C LEU A 769 -1.13 -47.05 -18.06
N ASP A 770 -0.29 -48.00 -18.45
CA ASP A 770 -0.55 -48.97 -19.52
C ASP A 770 -1.06 -50.32 -18.99
N ALA A 771 -1.32 -51.28 -19.89
CA ALA A 771 -1.80 -52.60 -19.53
C ALA A 771 -0.86 -53.36 -18.57
N ALA A 772 0.45 -53.10 -18.59
CA ALA A 772 1.40 -53.72 -17.69
C ALA A 772 1.24 -53.16 -16.27
N ALA A 773 1.18 -51.83 -16.12
CA ALA A 773 0.92 -51.18 -14.85
C ALA A 773 -0.44 -51.61 -14.26
N GLU A 774 -1.47 -51.71 -15.09
CA GLU A 774 -2.79 -52.20 -14.68
C GLU A 774 -2.75 -53.65 -14.17
N ALA A 775 -2.05 -54.53 -14.88
CA ALA A 775 -1.90 -55.92 -14.46
C ALA A 775 -1.16 -56.05 -13.12
N VAL A 776 -0.15 -55.20 -12.86
CA VAL A 776 0.54 -55.14 -11.57
C VAL A 776 -0.43 -54.74 -10.46
N LEU A 777 -1.23 -53.68 -10.68
CA LEU A 777 -2.22 -53.21 -9.70
C LEU A 777 -3.31 -54.26 -9.42
N GLN A 778 -3.82 -54.92 -10.46
CA GLN A 778 -4.83 -55.98 -10.30
C GLN A 778 -4.31 -57.19 -9.50
N LYS A 779 -3.03 -57.52 -9.63
CA LYS A 779 -2.35 -58.59 -8.88
C LYS A 779 -1.96 -58.19 -7.45
N GLY A 780 -2.28 -56.98 -7.01
CA GLY A 780 -1.95 -56.49 -5.67
C GLY A 780 -0.55 -55.88 -5.54
N GLY A 781 0.14 -55.63 -6.66
CA GLY A 781 1.47 -55.03 -6.67
C GLY A 781 1.48 -53.53 -6.41
N THR A 782 2.70 -52.99 -6.37
CA THR A 782 2.96 -51.56 -6.15
C THR A 782 3.49 -50.91 -7.43
N VAL A 783 2.89 -49.79 -7.83
CA VAL A 783 3.30 -49.00 -9.00
C VAL A 783 3.76 -47.61 -8.59
N PHE A 784 4.90 -47.16 -9.12
CA PHE A 784 5.29 -45.76 -9.14
C PHE A 784 5.11 -45.22 -10.56
N LEU A 785 4.23 -44.23 -10.71
CA LEU A 785 3.91 -43.61 -11.99
C LEU A 785 4.43 -42.17 -11.99
N ASN A 786 5.50 -41.88 -12.74
CA ASN A 786 5.93 -40.49 -12.98
C ASN A 786 5.31 -39.98 -14.26
N ALA A 787 4.15 -39.33 -14.15
CA ALA A 787 3.34 -38.85 -15.24
C ALA A 787 3.70 -37.43 -15.72
N ALA A 788 4.94 -36.98 -15.48
CA ALA A 788 5.39 -35.66 -15.94
C ALA A 788 5.23 -35.52 -17.47
N GLY A 789 4.53 -34.47 -17.90
CA GLY A 789 4.24 -34.22 -19.32
C GLY A 789 3.08 -35.05 -19.89
N ARG A 790 2.46 -35.94 -19.10
CA ARG A 790 1.39 -36.85 -19.53
C ARG A 790 0.01 -36.50 -18.95
N VAL A 791 -0.08 -35.56 -18.00
CA VAL A 791 -1.36 -35.19 -17.39
C VAL A 791 -2.22 -34.39 -18.37
N VAL A 792 -3.47 -34.84 -18.56
CA VAL A 792 -4.48 -34.17 -19.40
C VAL A 792 -5.47 -33.40 -18.53
N LYS A 793 -5.97 -34.00 -17.44
CA LYS A 793 -6.87 -33.37 -16.48
C LYS A 793 -6.09 -32.47 -15.52
N GLY A 794 -6.12 -31.16 -15.76
CA GLY A 794 -5.33 -30.16 -15.03
C GLY A 794 -4.27 -29.45 -15.88
N LYS A 795 -4.13 -29.81 -17.16
CA LYS A 795 -3.18 -29.17 -18.11
C LYS A 795 -3.38 -27.65 -18.23
N GLU A 796 -4.59 -27.15 -18.01
CA GLU A 796 -4.93 -25.72 -18.06
C GLU A 796 -4.45 -24.93 -16.82
N VAL A 797 -4.01 -25.61 -15.77
CA VAL A 797 -3.41 -24.97 -14.60
C VAL A 797 -1.92 -24.78 -14.85
N VAL A 798 -1.48 -23.53 -14.97
CA VAL A 798 -0.07 -23.21 -15.14
C VAL A 798 0.54 -22.94 -13.77
N GLN A 799 1.38 -23.85 -13.30
CA GLN A 799 2.07 -23.75 -12.02
C GLN A 799 3.50 -23.26 -12.21
N TYR A 800 3.86 -22.19 -11.49
CA TYR A 800 5.24 -21.76 -11.27
C TYR A 800 5.58 -21.83 -9.79
N PHE A 801 6.87 -21.70 -9.44
CA PHE A 801 7.27 -21.58 -8.04
C PHE A 801 6.84 -20.25 -7.42
N THR A 802 6.83 -19.15 -8.18
CA THR A 802 6.27 -17.89 -7.69
C THR A 802 4.75 -17.97 -7.62
N PRO A 803 4.13 -17.35 -6.61
CA PRO A 803 2.67 -17.31 -6.50
C PRO A 803 2.05 -16.43 -7.60
N VAL A 804 0.72 -16.48 -7.71
CA VAL A 804 -0.08 -15.55 -8.52
C VAL A 804 0.44 -14.11 -8.36
N PHE A 805 0.62 -13.44 -9.50
CA PHE A 805 0.97 -12.04 -9.58
C PHE A 805 -0.28 -11.17 -9.46
N TRP A 806 -0.34 -10.31 -8.43
CA TRP A 806 -1.37 -9.31 -8.17
C TRP A 806 -2.81 -9.83 -7.97
N ASN A 807 -3.41 -10.38 -9.03
CA ASN A 807 -4.75 -10.97 -9.03
C ASN A 807 -5.02 -11.69 -10.37
N THR A 808 -5.50 -12.94 -10.33
CA THR A 808 -5.80 -13.65 -11.59
C THR A 808 -7.03 -13.10 -12.32
N SER A 809 -8.05 -12.61 -11.62
CA SER A 809 -9.27 -12.07 -12.26
C SER A 809 -8.95 -10.78 -13.03
N TRP A 810 -8.24 -9.83 -12.40
CA TRP A 810 -7.83 -8.56 -13.04
C TRP A 810 -7.02 -8.78 -14.33
N PHE A 811 -6.15 -9.78 -14.33
CA PHE A 811 -5.28 -10.11 -15.46
C PHE A 811 -5.85 -11.24 -16.34
N LYS A 812 -7.18 -11.45 -16.36
CA LYS A 812 -7.87 -12.41 -17.25
C LYS A 812 -7.27 -13.82 -17.21
N MET A 813 -6.99 -14.31 -15.98
CA MET A 813 -6.32 -15.57 -15.68
C MET A 813 -4.96 -15.73 -16.36
N ARG A 814 -4.16 -14.66 -16.37
CA ARG A 814 -2.76 -14.76 -16.74
C ARG A 814 -2.00 -15.65 -15.73
N PRO A 815 -1.18 -16.61 -16.19
CA PRO A 815 -0.32 -17.42 -15.32
C PRO A 815 0.66 -16.62 -14.46
N PRO A 816 1.11 -17.16 -13.31
CA PRO A 816 0.76 -18.49 -12.78
C PRO A 816 -0.63 -18.52 -12.11
N HIS A 817 -1.19 -19.72 -11.97
CA HIS A 817 -2.52 -19.95 -11.36
C HIS A 817 -2.45 -20.44 -9.91
N THR A 818 -1.26 -20.74 -9.40
CA THR A 818 -1.04 -21.35 -8.09
C THR A 818 -0.37 -20.38 -7.11
N LEU A 819 -0.56 -20.63 -5.81
CA LEU A 819 -0.08 -19.78 -4.71
C LEU A 819 1.03 -20.45 -3.87
N GLY A 820 1.48 -21.63 -4.29
CA GLY A 820 2.44 -22.48 -3.56
C GLY A 820 1.93 -23.92 -3.46
N ILE A 821 2.54 -24.70 -2.57
CA ILE A 821 2.09 -26.07 -2.24
C ILE A 821 1.78 -26.21 -0.76
N LEU A 822 0.88 -27.13 -0.43
CA LEU A 822 0.62 -27.66 0.90
C LEU A 822 1.04 -29.13 0.94
N LEU A 823 1.67 -29.56 2.01
CA LEU A 823 1.95 -30.96 2.32
C LEU A 823 2.03 -31.15 3.84
N ASP A 824 1.95 -32.40 4.30
CA ASP A 824 2.32 -32.77 5.66
C ASP A 824 3.80 -33.18 5.71
N SER A 825 4.67 -32.31 6.26
CA SER A 825 6.10 -32.60 6.39
C SER A 825 6.43 -33.76 7.33
N ALA A 826 5.50 -34.18 8.19
CA ALA A 826 5.67 -35.36 9.05
C ALA A 826 5.35 -36.67 8.32
N HIS A 827 4.70 -36.62 7.15
CA HIS A 827 4.36 -37.81 6.38
C HIS A 827 5.61 -38.61 6.01
N ALA A 828 5.54 -39.94 6.10
CA ALA A 828 6.68 -40.82 5.90
C ALA A 828 7.31 -40.70 4.49
N ALA A 829 6.52 -40.27 3.49
CA ALA A 829 6.97 -39.95 2.14
C ALA A 829 8.12 -38.91 2.10
N PHE A 830 8.23 -38.02 3.09
CA PHE A 830 9.23 -36.94 3.13
C PHE A 830 10.34 -37.18 4.15
N ARG A 831 10.41 -38.37 4.78
CA ARG A 831 11.40 -38.68 5.82
C ARG A 831 12.85 -38.43 5.40
N HIS A 832 13.17 -38.64 4.12
CA HIS A 832 14.50 -38.41 3.57
C HIS A 832 14.57 -37.14 2.71
N PHE A 833 13.59 -36.26 2.80
CA PHE A 833 13.53 -34.99 2.08
C PHE A 833 13.15 -33.85 3.05
N PRO A 834 14.13 -33.21 3.72
CA PRO A 834 13.88 -32.14 4.67
C PRO A 834 13.04 -31.02 4.07
N THR A 835 11.82 -30.87 4.59
CA THR A 835 10.81 -29.97 4.07
C THR A 835 9.93 -29.44 5.20
N ALA A 836 9.10 -28.46 4.88
CA ALA A 836 8.05 -27.93 5.75
C ALA A 836 6.68 -28.14 5.08
N SER A 837 5.61 -27.68 5.71
CA SER A 837 4.25 -27.74 5.17
C SER A 837 3.98 -26.74 4.03
N TYR A 838 5.03 -26.14 3.45
CA TYR A 838 4.96 -25.07 2.46
C TYR A 838 6.16 -25.08 1.52
N SER A 839 6.05 -24.33 0.42
CA SER A 839 7.13 -24.13 -0.56
C SER A 839 8.31 -23.34 0.02
N ASP A 840 9.52 -23.89 -0.12
CA ASP A 840 10.78 -23.19 0.12
C ASP A 840 11.73 -23.49 -1.07
N LEU A 841 12.92 -22.89 -1.14
CA LEU A 841 13.73 -22.79 -2.37
C LEU A 841 14.13 -24.15 -2.98
N GLN A 842 14.22 -25.22 -2.20
CA GLN A 842 14.48 -26.58 -2.70
C GLN A 842 13.37 -27.14 -3.58
N TRP A 843 12.13 -26.65 -3.43
CA TRP A 843 11.01 -27.08 -4.24
C TRP A 843 11.01 -26.47 -5.65
N TRP A 844 11.79 -25.41 -5.90
CA TRP A 844 11.74 -24.68 -7.18
C TRP A 844 11.89 -25.61 -8.38
N GLU A 845 12.92 -26.46 -8.41
CA GLU A 845 13.16 -27.34 -9.57
C GLU A 845 12.13 -28.48 -9.71
N ILE A 846 11.37 -28.78 -8.65
CA ILE A 846 10.36 -29.84 -8.64
C ILE A 846 9.01 -29.30 -9.12
N VAL A 847 8.65 -28.09 -8.71
CA VAL A 847 7.30 -27.54 -8.90
C VAL A 847 7.22 -26.52 -10.03
N HIS A 848 8.33 -25.86 -10.37
CA HIS A 848 8.32 -24.82 -11.40
C HIS A 848 8.03 -25.44 -12.77
N ARG A 849 6.95 -25.00 -13.41
CA ARG A 849 6.44 -25.52 -14.70
C ARG A 849 6.03 -27.00 -14.66
N ALA A 850 5.84 -27.57 -13.48
CA ALA A 850 5.28 -28.91 -13.35
C ALA A 850 3.81 -28.92 -13.78
N GLN A 851 3.38 -30.03 -14.39
CA GLN A 851 1.94 -30.27 -14.57
C GLN A 851 1.31 -30.60 -13.21
N VAL A 852 0.02 -30.32 -13.09
CA VAL A 852 -0.79 -30.71 -11.93
C VAL A 852 -1.93 -31.61 -12.36
N MET A 853 -2.33 -32.50 -11.48
CA MET A 853 -3.54 -33.32 -11.62
C MET A 853 -4.72 -32.57 -11.02
N HIS A 854 -5.80 -32.39 -11.78
CA HIS A 854 -7.05 -31.86 -11.26
C HIS A 854 -7.94 -33.03 -10.78
N LEU A 855 -8.13 -33.12 -9.46
CA LEU A 855 -8.73 -34.25 -8.77
C LEU A 855 -10.26 -34.12 -8.63
N GLU A 856 -10.93 -33.48 -9.59
CA GLU A 856 -12.37 -33.19 -9.54
C GLU A 856 -13.27 -34.44 -9.52
N ASP A 857 -12.77 -35.57 -10.00
CA ASP A 857 -13.49 -36.85 -10.08
C ASP A 857 -13.05 -37.85 -8.99
N PHE A 858 -12.12 -37.45 -8.11
CA PHE A 858 -11.65 -38.29 -7.01
C PHE A 858 -12.68 -38.32 -5.87
N PRO A 859 -12.66 -39.36 -5.01
CA PRO A 859 -13.57 -39.44 -3.88
C PRO A 859 -13.54 -38.19 -3.00
N ALA A 860 -14.72 -37.83 -2.47
CA ALA A 860 -14.82 -36.76 -1.48
C ALA A 860 -13.88 -37.05 -0.30
N GLY A 861 -13.14 -36.03 0.14
CA GLY A 861 -12.14 -36.18 1.21
C GLY A 861 -10.80 -36.80 0.79
N PHE A 862 -10.59 -37.17 -0.48
CA PHE A 862 -9.28 -37.67 -0.94
C PHE A 862 -8.16 -36.64 -0.73
N GLU A 863 -7.04 -37.00 -0.10
CA GLU A 863 -5.96 -36.05 0.19
C GLU A 863 -4.69 -36.36 -0.62
N PRO A 864 -4.17 -35.42 -1.43
CA PRO A 864 -2.88 -35.58 -2.10
C PRO A 864 -1.73 -35.45 -1.09
N LEU A 865 -0.60 -36.12 -1.37
CA LEU A 865 0.63 -35.97 -0.57
C LEU A 865 1.25 -34.59 -0.73
N VAL A 866 1.19 -34.03 -1.94
CA VAL A 866 1.59 -32.65 -2.25
C VAL A 866 0.48 -31.99 -3.05
N GLN A 867 -0.11 -30.94 -2.48
CA GLN A 867 -1.21 -30.18 -3.07
C GLN A 867 -0.75 -28.80 -3.54
N PRO A 868 -0.69 -28.53 -4.84
CA PRO A 868 -0.68 -27.16 -5.34
C PRO A 868 -1.92 -26.39 -4.86
N ILE A 869 -1.72 -25.17 -4.38
CA ILE A 869 -2.79 -24.29 -3.91
C ILE A 869 -3.26 -23.47 -5.11
N ASP A 870 -4.49 -23.69 -5.58
CA ASP A 870 -5.06 -22.96 -6.71
C ASP A 870 -5.49 -21.54 -6.33
N THR A 871 -5.70 -20.68 -7.34
CA THR A 871 -6.30 -19.37 -7.15
C THR A 871 -7.70 -19.47 -6.52
N TRP A 872 -8.03 -18.54 -5.61
CA TRP A 872 -9.30 -18.56 -4.87
C TRP A 872 -10.54 -18.34 -5.76
N PHE A 873 -10.36 -17.84 -6.99
CA PHE A 873 -11.43 -17.73 -8.00
C PHE A 873 -11.88 -19.05 -8.61
N MET A 874 -11.08 -20.11 -8.45
CA MET A 874 -11.33 -21.43 -9.02
C MET A 874 -11.37 -22.51 -7.95
N ASN A 875 -10.55 -22.42 -6.90
CA ASN A 875 -10.50 -23.39 -5.80
C ASN A 875 -10.47 -24.84 -6.31
N ARG A 876 -9.76 -25.12 -7.40
CA ARG A 876 -9.63 -26.49 -7.92
C ARG A 876 -8.85 -27.35 -6.95
N LYS A 877 -9.28 -28.60 -6.77
CA LYS A 877 -8.56 -29.57 -5.97
C LYS A 877 -7.42 -30.16 -6.79
N LEU A 878 -6.20 -29.72 -6.53
CA LEU A 878 -5.02 -30.11 -7.31
C LEU A 878 -4.17 -31.15 -6.57
N GLY A 879 -3.44 -31.97 -7.33
CA GLY A 879 -2.41 -32.87 -6.82
C GLY A 879 -1.15 -32.78 -7.66
N LEU A 880 0.01 -32.68 -6.99
CA LEU A 880 1.32 -32.85 -7.62
C LEU A 880 1.85 -34.27 -7.39
N ILE A 881 1.64 -34.78 -6.18
CA ILE A 881 1.96 -36.16 -5.79
C ILE A 881 0.77 -36.71 -5.04
N ILE A 882 0.30 -37.89 -5.46
CA ILE A 882 -0.81 -38.60 -4.83
C ILE A 882 -0.43 -40.05 -4.56
N GLU A 883 -1.12 -40.65 -3.60
CA GLU A 883 -1.10 -42.09 -3.38
C GLU A 883 -2.52 -42.64 -3.27
N ALA A 884 -2.73 -43.87 -3.71
CA ALA A 884 -4.03 -44.51 -3.65
C ALA A 884 -3.94 -46.03 -3.67
N ARG A 885 -4.98 -46.70 -3.16
CA ARG A 885 -5.32 -48.08 -3.48
C ARG A 885 -6.12 -48.11 -4.77
N VAL A 886 -5.69 -48.94 -5.73
CA VAL A 886 -6.33 -49.09 -7.03
C VAL A 886 -6.42 -50.57 -7.36
N GLY A 887 -7.65 -51.07 -7.56
CA GLY A 887 -7.90 -52.51 -7.62
C GLY A 887 -7.49 -53.21 -6.33
N ASN A 888 -6.58 -54.18 -6.43
CA ASN A 888 -6.01 -54.89 -5.28
C ASN A 888 -4.65 -54.31 -4.84
N GLY A 889 -4.08 -53.41 -5.63
CA GLY A 889 -2.72 -52.89 -5.48
C GLY A 889 -2.68 -51.46 -4.94
N LYS A 890 -1.48 -50.89 -5.02
CA LYS A 890 -1.18 -49.52 -4.55
C LYS A 890 -0.42 -48.75 -5.61
N VAL A 891 -0.72 -47.46 -5.75
CA VAL A 891 -0.03 -46.57 -6.68
C VAL A 891 0.44 -45.31 -5.97
N LEU A 892 1.61 -44.84 -6.34
CA LEU A 892 2.06 -43.47 -6.09
C LEU A 892 2.25 -42.79 -7.45
N VAL A 893 1.59 -41.66 -7.66
CA VAL A 893 1.67 -40.89 -8.90
C VAL A 893 2.32 -39.54 -8.62
N SER A 894 3.33 -39.19 -9.41
CA SER A 894 3.94 -37.85 -9.43
C SER A 894 3.69 -37.22 -10.80
N SER A 895 3.17 -35.99 -10.84
CA SER A 895 3.15 -35.18 -12.06
C SER A 895 4.34 -34.23 -12.17
N ALA A 896 5.16 -34.13 -11.12
CA ALA A 896 6.48 -33.50 -11.16
C ALA A 896 7.49 -34.44 -11.83
N ASP A 897 8.37 -33.87 -12.66
CA ASP A 897 9.47 -34.63 -13.27
C ASP A 897 10.55 -34.92 -12.22
N LEU A 898 10.67 -36.18 -11.81
CA LEU A 898 11.66 -36.65 -10.83
C LEU A 898 12.80 -37.50 -11.43
N PHE A 899 12.79 -37.78 -12.73
CA PHE A 899 13.75 -38.70 -13.37
C PHE A 899 14.75 -38.01 -14.30
N THR A 900 14.40 -36.85 -14.87
CA THR A 900 15.30 -36.17 -15.81
C THR A 900 16.45 -35.49 -15.08
N ASP A 901 17.67 -35.71 -15.58
CA ASP A 901 18.91 -35.07 -15.14
C ASP A 901 19.09 -35.07 -13.60
N THR A 902 18.95 -36.24 -12.99
CA THR A 902 19.13 -36.43 -11.53
C THR A 902 20.54 -36.08 -11.05
N THR A 903 21.51 -35.92 -11.96
CA THR A 903 22.86 -35.46 -11.63
C THR A 903 22.92 -33.97 -11.30
N ARG A 904 22.08 -33.15 -11.94
CA ARG A 904 22.01 -31.70 -11.67
C ARG A 904 20.81 -31.32 -10.81
N ARG A 905 19.68 -32.03 -10.95
CA ARG A 905 18.44 -31.82 -10.20
C ARG A 905 18.45 -32.58 -8.88
N VAL A 906 19.29 -32.11 -7.97
CA VAL A 906 19.64 -32.83 -6.74
C VAL A 906 18.49 -32.89 -5.74
N ALA A 907 17.57 -31.91 -5.73
CA ALA A 907 16.39 -31.93 -4.88
C ALA A 907 15.34 -32.90 -5.44
N ALA A 908 15.12 -32.91 -6.76
CA ALA A 908 14.24 -33.87 -7.42
C ALA A 908 14.73 -35.31 -7.20
N ARG A 909 16.05 -35.55 -7.34
CA ARG A 909 16.68 -36.83 -7.02
C ARG A 909 16.47 -37.24 -5.56
N GLN A 910 16.65 -36.30 -4.62
CA GLN A 910 16.45 -36.60 -3.20
C GLN A 910 14.99 -36.91 -2.88
N LEU A 911 14.04 -36.15 -3.46
CA LEU A 911 12.61 -36.42 -3.29
C LEU A 911 12.25 -37.80 -3.85
N LEU A 912 12.72 -38.14 -5.06
CA LEU A 912 12.54 -39.47 -5.64
C LEU A 912 13.03 -40.56 -4.68
N TYR A 913 14.25 -40.43 -4.15
CA TYR A 913 14.78 -41.37 -3.17
C TYR A 913 13.89 -41.50 -1.93
N SER A 914 13.40 -40.38 -1.39
CA SER A 914 12.49 -40.39 -0.24
C SER A 914 11.20 -41.15 -0.54
N LEU A 915 10.60 -40.94 -1.71
CA LEU A 915 9.40 -41.66 -2.16
C LEU A 915 9.67 -43.16 -2.37
N GLN A 916 10.82 -43.52 -2.95
CA GLN A 916 11.21 -44.92 -3.14
C GLN A 916 11.39 -45.65 -1.81
N GLN A 917 12.05 -45.03 -0.83
CA GLN A 917 12.22 -45.61 0.51
C GLN A 917 10.87 -45.73 1.23
N TYR A 918 9.99 -44.75 1.05
CA TYR A 918 8.64 -44.80 1.59
C TYR A 918 7.84 -45.98 1.01
N MET A 919 7.80 -46.12 -0.31
CA MET A 919 7.12 -47.22 -1.02
C MET A 919 7.71 -48.60 -0.70
N ALA A 920 8.99 -48.65 -0.35
CA ALA A 920 9.68 -49.86 0.09
C ALA A 920 9.35 -50.26 1.54
N SER A 921 8.67 -49.40 2.29
CA SER A 921 8.43 -49.60 3.72
C SER A 921 6.99 -50.00 4.02
N PRO A 922 6.72 -50.61 5.20
CA PRO A 922 5.34 -50.85 5.66
C PRO A 922 4.51 -49.59 5.83
N ALA A 923 5.14 -48.41 5.91
CA ALA A 923 4.44 -47.13 6.02
C ALA A 923 3.71 -46.75 4.73
N PHE A 924 4.05 -47.35 3.58
CA PHE A 924 3.28 -47.18 2.35
C PHE A 924 1.98 -47.98 2.41
N ALA A 925 0.99 -47.39 3.07
CA ALA A 925 -0.31 -47.95 3.33
C ALA A 925 -1.41 -46.93 2.97
N PRO A 926 -1.54 -46.55 1.68
CA PRO A 926 -2.46 -45.50 1.27
C PRO A 926 -3.89 -45.81 1.74
N GLU A 927 -4.56 -44.82 2.32
CA GLU A 927 -5.93 -44.96 2.83
C GLU A 927 -6.97 -44.72 1.74
N GLY A 928 -6.72 -43.76 0.86
CA GLY A 928 -7.62 -43.41 -0.24
C GLY A 928 -7.74 -44.54 -1.27
N ARG A 929 -8.97 -44.97 -1.55
CA ARG A 929 -9.27 -45.91 -2.65
C ARG A 929 -9.78 -45.13 -3.86
N VAL A 930 -9.18 -45.37 -5.03
CA VAL A 930 -9.55 -44.71 -6.28
C VAL A 930 -9.81 -45.77 -7.34
N GLU A 931 -10.93 -45.64 -8.07
CA GLU A 931 -11.23 -46.54 -9.17
C GLU A 931 -10.22 -46.36 -10.31
N LEU A 932 -9.83 -47.46 -10.95
CA LEU A 932 -8.83 -47.42 -12.02
C LEU A 932 -9.26 -46.48 -13.18
N ALA A 933 -10.56 -46.41 -13.47
CA ALA A 933 -11.10 -45.49 -14.47
C ALA A 933 -10.86 -44.02 -14.09
N VAL A 934 -11.12 -43.64 -12.83
CA VAL A 934 -10.87 -42.29 -12.32
C VAL A 934 -9.38 -41.93 -12.38
N LEU A 935 -8.50 -42.90 -12.10
CA LEU A 935 -7.07 -42.69 -12.25
C LEU A 935 -6.67 -42.50 -13.73
N LYS A 936 -7.21 -43.30 -14.65
CA LYS A 936 -6.98 -43.18 -16.10
C LYS A 936 -7.49 -41.84 -16.66
N ASP A 937 -8.59 -41.33 -16.12
CA ASP A 937 -9.17 -40.05 -16.54
C ASP A 937 -8.21 -38.88 -16.38
N LEU A 938 -7.26 -38.94 -15.44
CA LEU A 938 -6.20 -37.93 -15.31
C LEU A 938 -5.37 -37.76 -16.59
N PHE A 939 -5.24 -38.83 -17.38
CA PHE A 939 -4.35 -38.89 -18.55
C PHE A 939 -5.11 -38.91 -19.88
N THR A 940 -6.44 -39.01 -19.85
CA THR A 940 -7.26 -39.21 -21.06
C THR A 940 -8.36 -38.17 -21.21
N THR A 941 -8.87 -37.63 -20.11
CA THR A 941 -10.04 -36.75 -20.10
C THR A 941 -9.65 -35.34 -19.64
N PRO A 942 -10.03 -34.26 -20.33
CA PRO A 942 -9.74 -32.90 -19.86
C PRO A 942 -10.53 -32.56 -18.59
N SER A 943 -10.12 -31.49 -17.90
CA SER A 943 -10.90 -30.94 -16.79
C SER A 943 -12.32 -30.56 -17.23
N LYS A 944 -13.33 -30.91 -16.42
CA LYS A 944 -14.73 -30.51 -16.63
C LYS A 944 -14.88 -29.03 -16.35
N GLU A 945 -14.31 -28.55 -15.24
CA GLU A 945 -14.26 -27.13 -14.95
C GLU A 945 -13.07 -26.45 -15.65
N LYS A 946 -13.37 -25.50 -16.53
CA LYS A 946 -12.37 -24.64 -17.17
C LYS A 946 -12.71 -23.18 -16.91
N TRP A 947 -11.70 -22.32 -16.90
CA TRP A 947 -11.93 -20.89 -16.88
C TRP A 947 -12.43 -20.44 -18.26
N ASP A 948 -13.57 -19.75 -18.27
CA ASP A 948 -14.11 -19.08 -19.45
C ASP A 948 -14.20 -17.58 -19.17
N SER A 949 -13.41 -16.79 -19.88
CA SER A 949 -13.33 -15.34 -19.68
C SER A 949 -14.44 -14.63 -20.45
N PHE A 950 -15.33 -13.96 -19.74
CA PHE A 950 -16.39 -13.15 -20.33
C PHE A 950 -15.95 -11.69 -20.43
N THR A 951 -14.93 -11.39 -21.26
CA THR A 951 -14.39 -10.02 -21.42
C THR A 951 -14.03 -9.74 -22.87
N LYS A 952 -15.01 -9.36 -23.69
CA LYS A 952 -14.77 -8.83 -25.05
C LYS A 952 -14.87 -7.29 -25.12
N ASP A 953 -15.67 -6.65 -24.26
CA ASP A 953 -15.90 -5.19 -24.18
C ASP A 953 -16.01 -4.70 -22.71
N THR A 954 -16.25 -3.39 -22.50
CA THR A 954 -16.36 -2.81 -21.13
C THR A 954 -17.53 -3.42 -20.33
N PRO A 955 -17.34 -3.82 -19.07
CA PRO A 955 -18.30 -4.65 -18.33
C PRO A 955 -19.67 -4.03 -18.04
N ASP A 956 -19.80 -2.70 -17.98
CA ASP A 956 -21.10 -2.08 -17.73
C ASP A 956 -22.08 -2.31 -18.89
N GLU A 957 -21.57 -2.51 -20.10
CA GLU A 957 -22.36 -2.83 -21.30
C GLU A 957 -22.73 -4.33 -21.39
N LEU A 958 -22.07 -5.18 -20.60
CA LEU A 958 -22.26 -6.64 -20.59
C LEU A 958 -23.12 -7.14 -19.43
N LYS A 959 -23.59 -6.25 -18.54
CA LYS A 959 -24.65 -6.60 -17.58
C LYS A 959 -25.84 -7.15 -18.37
N PRO A 960 -26.43 -8.29 -17.99
CA PRO A 960 -27.63 -8.78 -18.66
C PRO A 960 -28.69 -7.67 -18.64
N GLN A 961 -29.00 -7.08 -19.80
CA GLN A 961 -30.20 -6.27 -19.93
C GLN A 961 -31.35 -7.24 -19.68
N ASN A 962 -32.22 -6.94 -18.71
CA ASN A 962 -33.33 -7.82 -18.37
C ASN A 962 -34.10 -8.19 -19.65
N ILE A 963 -33.97 -9.46 -20.03
CA ILE A 963 -35.03 -10.17 -20.76
C ILE A 963 -36.14 -10.28 -19.73
N HIS A 964 -37.02 -9.27 -19.68
CA HIS A 964 -38.44 -9.33 -19.31
C HIS A 964 -38.95 -7.87 -19.26
N LYS A 965 -39.73 -7.54 -20.30
CA LYS A 965 -40.76 -6.49 -20.25
C LYS A 965 -41.84 -6.89 -19.25
#